data_AF-A0A3S3QWN3-F1
#
_entry.id   AF-A0A3S3QWN3-F1
#
_cell.length_a   1.000
_cell.length_b   1.000
_cell.length_c   1.000
_cell.angle_alpha   90.00
_cell.angle_beta   90.00
_cell.angle_gamma   90.00
#
_symmetry.space_group_name_H-M   'P 1'
#
loop_
_entity.id
_entity.type
_entity.pdbx_description
1 polymer ?
#
loop_
_entity_poly.entity_id
_entity_poly.type
_entity_poly.pdbx_seq_one_letter_code
_entity_poly.pdbx_strand_id
1 'polypeptide(L)'
;MGDMPQKHKCDLMNMSYGEPTLLPDYGCFVDLVNEVVNKHHLIFISSAGNSGPALNTVGAPGGTSSSIIGIGAYVSPAMAAGAHCVVEPPSEGMEYTWSSRGPTADGDLGVCLSAPGGAVAPVPTWTLQRRMLMNGTSMASPSACGGVALVISAMKAGGIPVSPYSVRKALENTTVSIGDLPEDKLSTGHGLMQVDRAHEYIRQSKSLPCVWYRININQVGKSTPTARGIYLREASACQQTTEWTVQVGPRFHEDASNLEQLVPFEECIQLHSSDKSVVHAPDYLLLTHNGRSFNVVVDPTKLSDGLHYYEVYGIDCRAPWRGPLFRVPITITKPMILKNHPPVISFDKISFLPGHIERRFIEVPLGATWVEGTIRTSGFDTSRRFYIHTVQICPLKRPLKWESSVTFSFPSLKSFTFPVEGGQTLELAIAQFWSSGIGSHEVTFVDFEIQFHGISINKEEVVLDGSEAPIRIDAKALLSSEKLVPTAILNKIRVPFRPVDSNLSSLPTCRDKLPSGKQILALTLTYKFKLEEGAEIKPYIPLLNNRIYDTKFESQFYFISDSNKRVYATGDAYPKSVKLGKGEYSLQLYIRHENVRYLDKMKQLVLFIERKLDEKESIWLNFFSQPDGPITGNGGFKSSTLIPGEMEAFYVGPPTKDKLPKNCPAGSVLVGAISYGKPTLGTKKEGQNPQERPVSYPISYVVPPNKIEDDKGKDISTCTKSVSQHLEEEVRDAKIKFLSSLKQGTEEERSAWKELSTALKSEYPKYTPLLAKILEGVLSRGGDGDIISQNEEVINAANEVVDSIDREELAKIISVKTDPEDDEAEKIKEKMETTRDQLAEALYQKGLALAKIETSKQAHLEKLPNSTEEESTKDPDGTTKDVPKCDDPADLFEQNFKELRKWVDVESYKFGLLLVLRERRCGRLGTALKVLNDLIQDESEPPKWKLYDLKISLLDEIAWTHIASYERRWMHVRFPACKPLF
;
A
#
# COMPACT_ATOMS: atom_id res chain seq x y z
N MET A 1 -5.66 -1.31 -21.30
CA MET A 1 -6.82 -0.83 -22.09
C MET A 1 -7.21 -1.95 -23.04
N GLY A 2 -8.39 -2.57 -22.87
CA GLY A 2 -8.84 -3.68 -23.73
C GLY A 2 -9.51 -3.21 -25.02
N ASP A 3 -10.01 -4.15 -25.83
CA ASP A 3 -10.67 -3.98 -27.14
C ASP A 3 -11.86 -3.00 -27.21
N MET A 4 -12.40 -2.51 -26.08
CA MET A 4 -13.64 -1.72 -26.06
C MET A 4 -13.63 -0.46 -26.95
N PRO A 5 -12.59 0.40 -26.93
CA PRO A 5 -12.57 1.62 -27.75
C PRO A 5 -12.55 1.30 -29.23
N GLN A 6 -11.85 0.23 -29.63
CA GLN A 6 -11.76 -0.21 -31.02
C GLN A 6 -13.05 -0.92 -31.47
N LYS A 7 -13.63 -1.76 -30.62
CA LYS A 7 -14.87 -2.49 -30.89
C LYS A 7 -16.07 -1.56 -31.04
N HIS A 8 -16.12 -0.49 -30.25
CA HIS A 8 -17.21 0.50 -30.29
C HIS A 8 -16.89 1.76 -31.10
N LYS A 9 -15.69 1.83 -31.71
CA LYS A 9 -15.20 2.99 -32.47
C LYS A 9 -15.29 4.30 -31.68
N CYS A 10 -14.85 4.27 -30.43
CA CYS A 10 -14.73 5.47 -29.62
C CYS A 10 -13.67 6.39 -30.25
N ASP A 11 -13.95 7.69 -30.36
CA ASP A 11 -12.97 8.68 -30.85
C ASP A 11 -12.25 9.41 -29.72
N LEU A 12 -12.82 9.37 -28.50
CA LEU A 12 -12.44 10.23 -27.39
C LEU A 12 -12.49 9.49 -26.06
N MET A 13 -11.50 9.73 -25.21
CA MET A 13 -11.41 9.23 -23.84
C MET A 13 -11.19 10.36 -22.85
N ASN A 14 -11.75 10.19 -21.65
CA ASN A 14 -11.52 11.06 -20.52
C ASN A 14 -11.07 10.25 -19.29
N MET A 15 -9.99 10.68 -18.64
CA MET A 15 -9.50 10.13 -17.38
C MET A 15 -9.36 11.23 -16.32
N SER A 16 -10.22 11.19 -15.31
CA SER A 16 -10.30 12.23 -14.27
C SER A 16 -9.74 11.79 -12.93
N TYR A 17 -8.68 10.98 -12.98
CA TYR A 17 -7.92 10.47 -11.83
C TYR A 17 -6.45 10.26 -12.23
N GLY A 18 -5.55 10.29 -11.26
CA GLY A 18 -4.11 10.23 -11.48
C GLY A 18 -3.33 10.22 -10.18
N GLU A 19 -2.03 10.02 -10.26
CA GLU A 19 -1.12 9.87 -9.12
C GLU A 19 0.22 10.56 -9.39
N PRO A 20 1.02 10.91 -8.36
CA PRO A 20 2.37 11.38 -8.55
C PRO A 20 3.26 10.33 -9.26
N THR A 21 4.22 10.81 -10.03
CA THR A 21 5.20 9.96 -10.73
C THR A 21 6.63 10.34 -10.35
N LEU A 22 7.53 9.36 -10.40
CA LEU A 22 8.98 9.56 -10.35
C LEU A 22 9.50 10.11 -11.67
N LEU A 23 9.03 9.53 -12.78
CA LEU A 23 9.50 9.80 -14.13
C LEU A 23 8.31 10.21 -15.00
N PRO A 24 8.33 11.42 -15.60
CA PRO A 24 7.35 11.79 -16.61
C PRO A 24 7.54 10.97 -17.90
N ASP A 25 6.48 10.83 -18.68
CA ASP A 25 6.42 10.16 -19.99
C ASP A 25 7.06 8.76 -20.05
N TYR A 26 7.04 8.02 -18.94
CA TYR A 26 7.67 6.70 -18.81
C TYR A 26 6.72 5.67 -18.19
N GLY A 27 6.74 4.46 -18.75
CA GLY A 27 6.11 3.26 -18.18
C GLY A 27 5.14 2.58 -19.13
N CYS A 28 4.71 1.36 -18.78
CA CYS A 28 3.89 0.51 -19.64
C CYS A 28 2.52 1.13 -19.95
N PHE A 29 1.90 1.80 -18.98
CA PHE A 29 0.65 2.52 -19.22
C PHE A 29 0.83 3.63 -20.27
N VAL A 30 1.90 4.43 -20.15
CA VAL A 30 2.21 5.50 -21.10
C VAL A 30 2.51 4.93 -22.49
N ASP A 31 3.28 3.84 -22.57
CA ASP A 31 3.57 3.14 -23.82
C ASP A 31 2.27 2.68 -24.53
N LEU A 32 1.32 2.12 -23.78
CA LEU A 32 0.02 1.69 -24.31
C LEU A 32 -0.85 2.87 -24.73
N VAL A 33 -0.87 3.97 -23.97
CA VAL A 33 -1.60 5.18 -24.37
C VAL A 33 -1.02 5.78 -25.64
N ASN A 34 0.31 5.82 -25.76
CA ASN A 34 0.98 6.27 -26.98
C ASN A 34 0.58 5.40 -28.17
N GLU A 35 0.53 4.07 -28.02
CA GLU A 35 0.04 3.17 -29.08
C GLU A 35 -1.42 3.51 -29.46
N VAL A 36 -2.31 3.59 -28.47
CA VAL A 36 -3.74 3.83 -28.69
C VAL A 36 -4.02 5.18 -29.35
N VAL A 37 -3.37 6.25 -28.91
CA VAL A 37 -3.52 7.59 -29.50
C VAL A 37 -2.97 7.61 -30.93
N ASN A 38 -1.74 7.10 -31.12
CA ASN A 38 -1.04 7.30 -32.39
C ASN A 38 -1.51 6.35 -33.49
N LYS A 39 -1.90 5.11 -33.15
CA LYS A 39 -2.32 4.07 -34.10
C LYS A 39 -3.82 3.97 -34.31
N HIS A 40 -4.62 4.35 -33.31
CA HIS A 40 -6.08 4.26 -33.42
C HIS A 40 -6.77 5.62 -33.46
N HIS A 41 -5.98 6.71 -33.60
CA HIS A 41 -6.47 8.08 -33.66
C HIS A 41 -7.41 8.49 -32.52
N LEU A 42 -7.24 7.84 -31.37
CA LEU A 42 -7.99 8.16 -30.16
C LEU A 42 -7.47 9.45 -29.55
N ILE A 43 -8.38 10.34 -29.21
CA ILE A 43 -8.04 11.57 -28.49
C ILE A 43 -8.17 11.28 -27.01
N PHE A 44 -7.10 11.56 -26.26
CA PHE A 44 -7.07 11.28 -24.82
C PHE A 44 -6.99 12.59 -24.04
N ILE A 45 -8.00 12.84 -23.22
CA ILE A 45 -8.06 13.99 -22.31
C ILE A 45 -7.96 13.50 -20.88
N SER A 46 -7.18 14.20 -20.06
CA SER A 46 -7.02 13.86 -18.64
C SER A 46 -6.85 15.10 -17.78
N SER A 47 -7.23 15.00 -16.51
CA SER A 47 -6.94 16.03 -15.51
C SER A 47 -5.43 16.18 -15.30
N ALA A 48 -4.94 17.43 -15.22
CA ALA A 48 -3.51 17.71 -14.96
C ALA A 48 -3.08 17.44 -13.51
N GLY A 49 -4.01 17.51 -12.56
CA GLY A 49 -3.78 17.24 -11.14
C GLY A 49 -4.33 18.33 -10.20
N ASN A 50 -4.40 18.04 -8.91
CA ASN A 50 -4.93 18.94 -7.87
C ASN A 50 -3.90 19.15 -6.73
N SER A 51 -2.62 19.15 -7.07
CA SER A 51 -1.50 19.24 -6.10
C SER A 51 -0.76 20.58 -6.16
N GLY A 52 -1.34 21.63 -6.74
CA GLY A 52 -0.79 22.99 -6.66
C GLY A 52 -0.81 23.55 -5.23
N PRO A 53 -0.31 24.78 -4.97
CA PRO A 53 0.05 25.79 -5.96
C PRO A 53 1.50 25.74 -6.45
N ALA A 54 2.43 24.98 -5.85
CA ALA A 54 3.82 24.93 -6.32
C ALA A 54 3.96 24.43 -7.78
N LEU A 55 5.08 24.74 -8.42
CA LEU A 55 5.46 24.16 -9.73
C LEU A 55 5.86 22.69 -9.58
N ASN A 56 6.00 21.97 -10.70
CA ASN A 56 6.33 20.53 -10.72
C ASN A 56 5.31 19.66 -9.98
N THR A 57 4.04 20.08 -9.97
CA THR A 57 2.95 19.40 -9.25
C THR A 57 1.97 18.67 -10.17
N VAL A 58 2.17 18.73 -11.48
CA VAL A 58 1.40 17.93 -12.46
C VAL A 58 1.55 16.43 -12.19
N GLY A 59 0.41 15.72 -12.24
CA GLY A 59 0.31 14.30 -11.93
C GLY A 59 0.26 13.42 -13.17
N ALA A 60 0.67 12.17 -13.01
CA ALA A 60 0.56 11.16 -14.06
C ALA A 60 -0.83 10.52 -14.11
N PRO A 61 -1.30 10.13 -15.30
CA PRO A 61 -0.62 10.28 -16.59
C PRO A 61 -0.91 11.64 -17.25
N GLY A 62 -1.93 12.38 -16.79
CA GLY A 62 -2.53 13.49 -17.52
C GLY A 62 -1.61 14.68 -17.78
N GLY A 63 -0.90 15.15 -16.76
CA GLY A 63 0.02 16.28 -16.88
C GLY A 63 1.47 15.87 -17.13
N THR A 64 1.75 14.59 -17.40
CA THR A 64 3.12 14.07 -17.53
C THR A 64 3.37 13.26 -18.79
N SER A 65 2.35 13.02 -19.63
CA SER A 65 2.46 12.14 -20.80
C SER A 65 2.21 12.92 -22.08
N SER A 66 3.08 12.74 -23.09
CA SER A 66 3.07 13.57 -24.30
C SER A 66 1.84 13.36 -25.18
N SER A 67 1.24 12.17 -25.18
CA SER A 67 0.07 11.87 -26.04
C SER A 67 -1.28 12.24 -25.40
N ILE A 68 -1.29 12.70 -24.15
CA ILE A 68 -2.50 13.06 -23.41
C ILE A 68 -2.63 14.59 -23.37
N ILE A 69 -3.84 15.10 -23.59
CA ILE A 69 -4.15 16.51 -23.40
C ILE A 69 -4.49 16.73 -21.92
N GLY A 70 -3.54 17.27 -21.17
CA GLY A 70 -3.66 17.58 -19.74
C GLY A 70 -4.44 18.88 -19.49
N ILE A 71 -5.49 18.82 -18.66
CA ILE A 71 -6.43 19.92 -18.46
C ILE A 71 -6.30 20.57 -17.07
N GLY A 72 -6.08 21.88 -17.05
CA GLY A 72 -6.15 22.78 -15.89
C GLY A 72 -7.59 23.16 -15.51
N ALA A 73 -7.80 23.65 -14.28
CA ALA A 73 -9.12 23.88 -13.71
C ALA A 73 -9.39 25.38 -13.49
N TYR A 74 -10.17 25.93 -14.40
CA TYR A 74 -10.56 27.35 -14.42
C TYR A 74 -11.89 27.60 -13.68
N VAL A 75 -11.99 28.72 -12.97
CA VAL A 75 -13.22 29.23 -12.37
C VAL A 75 -13.53 30.61 -12.94
N SER A 76 -14.73 30.75 -13.54
CA SER A 76 -15.20 32.03 -14.05
C SER A 76 -15.89 32.86 -12.95
N PRO A 77 -16.02 34.19 -13.12
CA PRO A 77 -16.80 35.04 -12.21
C PRO A 77 -18.24 34.54 -12.02
N ALA A 78 -18.88 34.12 -13.12
CA ALA A 78 -20.24 33.60 -13.09
C ALA A 78 -20.34 32.26 -12.32
N MET A 79 -19.34 31.40 -12.45
CA MET A 79 -19.26 30.13 -11.70
C MET A 79 -19.00 30.40 -10.22
N ALA A 80 -18.12 31.34 -9.89
CA ALA A 80 -17.86 31.75 -8.52
C ALA A 80 -19.15 32.25 -7.84
N ALA A 81 -19.90 33.14 -8.50
CA ALA A 81 -21.16 33.65 -7.98
C ALA A 81 -22.26 32.58 -7.90
N GLY A 82 -22.53 31.90 -9.01
CA GLY A 82 -23.70 31.03 -9.13
C GLY A 82 -23.50 29.64 -8.55
N ALA A 83 -22.36 29.00 -8.82
CA ALA A 83 -22.12 27.62 -8.42
C ALA A 83 -21.49 27.54 -7.02
N HIS A 84 -20.56 28.44 -6.71
CA HIS A 84 -19.87 28.46 -5.42
C HIS A 84 -20.47 29.42 -4.39
N CYS A 85 -21.50 30.19 -4.76
CA CYS A 85 -22.15 31.16 -3.89
C CYS A 85 -21.17 32.16 -3.26
N VAL A 86 -20.10 32.53 -3.99
CA VAL A 86 -19.13 33.52 -3.53
C VAL A 86 -19.78 34.89 -3.53
N VAL A 87 -19.79 35.56 -2.38
CA VAL A 87 -20.18 36.98 -2.27
C VAL A 87 -19.11 37.82 -2.97
N GLU A 88 -19.54 38.68 -3.89
CA GLU A 88 -18.65 39.49 -4.73
C GLU A 88 -17.63 38.62 -5.48
N PRO A 89 -18.07 37.90 -6.56
CA PRO A 89 -17.16 37.11 -7.36
C PRO A 89 -16.00 37.96 -7.91
N PRO A 90 -14.83 37.35 -8.20
CA PRO A 90 -13.72 38.07 -8.80
C PRO A 90 -14.15 38.70 -10.14
N SER A 91 -13.57 39.85 -10.49
CA SER A 91 -13.87 40.56 -11.74
C SER A 91 -13.48 39.76 -12.98
N GLU A 92 -12.44 38.93 -12.85
CA GLU A 92 -11.90 38.09 -13.91
C GLU A 92 -11.85 36.63 -13.45
N GLY A 93 -11.84 35.71 -14.42
CA GLY A 93 -11.70 34.30 -14.11
C GLY A 93 -10.24 33.92 -13.88
N MET A 94 -10.03 32.87 -13.09
CA MET A 94 -8.70 32.44 -12.68
C MET A 94 -8.63 30.90 -12.63
N GLU A 95 -7.43 30.35 -12.50
CA GLU A 95 -7.25 28.95 -12.13
C GLU A 95 -7.54 28.73 -10.64
N TYR A 96 -8.11 27.58 -10.28
CA TYR A 96 -8.20 27.18 -8.87
C TYR A 96 -6.80 27.13 -8.26
N THR A 97 -6.66 27.60 -7.02
CA THR A 97 -5.34 27.70 -6.36
C THR A 97 -4.62 26.36 -6.25
N TRP A 98 -5.36 25.26 -6.05
CA TRP A 98 -4.79 23.91 -5.94
C TRP A 98 -4.64 23.17 -7.28
N SER A 99 -5.05 23.77 -8.40
CA SER A 99 -4.80 23.20 -9.74
C SER A 99 -3.29 22.96 -9.90
N SER A 100 -2.90 21.75 -10.30
CA SER A 100 -1.48 21.41 -10.48
C SER A 100 -0.85 22.25 -11.57
N ARG A 101 0.44 22.55 -11.42
CA ARG A 101 1.19 23.43 -12.32
C ARG A 101 2.44 22.74 -12.83
N GLY A 102 2.77 23.03 -14.07
CA GLY A 102 4.02 22.65 -14.71
C GLY A 102 5.22 23.42 -14.13
N PRO A 103 6.40 23.27 -14.73
CA PRO A 103 6.70 22.27 -15.76
C PRO A 103 6.76 20.87 -15.13
N THR A 104 6.84 19.82 -15.93
CA THR A 104 7.28 18.50 -15.45
C THR A 104 8.78 18.52 -15.14
N ALA A 105 9.29 17.47 -14.48
CA ALA A 105 10.73 17.37 -14.17
C ALA A 105 11.63 17.29 -15.43
N ASP A 106 11.08 16.89 -16.57
CA ASP A 106 11.75 16.88 -17.88
C ASP A 106 11.42 18.12 -18.75
N GLY A 107 10.91 19.18 -18.12
CA GLY A 107 10.74 20.51 -18.71
C GLY A 107 9.50 20.71 -19.58
N ASP A 108 8.66 19.70 -19.77
CA ASP A 108 7.39 19.85 -20.48
C ASP A 108 6.44 20.80 -19.73
N LEU A 109 5.54 21.46 -20.46
CA LEU A 109 4.56 22.37 -19.87
C LEU A 109 3.62 21.65 -18.91
N GLY A 110 3.31 20.38 -19.18
CA GLY A 110 2.43 19.51 -18.41
C GLY A 110 0.95 19.84 -18.57
N VAL A 111 0.54 21.07 -18.27
CA VAL A 111 -0.81 21.56 -18.56
C VAL A 111 -0.85 21.97 -20.04
N CYS A 112 -1.77 21.41 -20.82
CA CYS A 112 -1.92 21.75 -22.24
C CYS A 112 -2.87 22.93 -22.44
N LEU A 113 -4.00 22.92 -21.74
CA LEU A 113 -5.04 23.95 -21.79
C LEU A 113 -5.91 23.88 -20.52
N SER A 114 -6.69 24.92 -20.28
CA SER A 114 -7.63 25.01 -19.15
C SER A 114 -9.08 24.94 -19.61
N ALA A 115 -9.93 24.41 -18.73
CA ALA A 115 -11.38 24.35 -18.93
C ALA A 115 -12.12 24.62 -17.61
N PRO A 116 -13.42 24.97 -17.66
CA PRO A 116 -14.22 25.21 -16.45
C PRO A 116 -14.19 24.00 -15.50
N GLY A 117 -13.70 24.22 -14.29
CA GLY A 117 -13.38 23.19 -13.31
C GLY A 117 -14.43 22.96 -12.23
N GLY A 118 -15.55 23.67 -12.23
CA GLY A 118 -16.68 23.43 -11.33
C GLY A 118 -17.92 22.94 -12.10
N ALA A 119 -18.60 21.92 -11.57
CA ALA A 119 -19.80 21.37 -12.19
C ALA A 119 -20.80 20.83 -11.15
N VAL A 120 -22.10 21.05 -11.41
CA VAL A 120 -23.19 20.39 -10.68
C VAL A 120 -23.53 19.09 -11.42
N ALA A 121 -22.94 17.98 -10.99
CA ALA A 121 -22.99 16.70 -11.68
C ALA A 121 -23.97 15.72 -11.00
N PRO A 122 -24.59 14.79 -11.76
CA PRO A 122 -25.39 13.72 -11.16
C PRO A 122 -24.51 12.80 -10.31
N VAL A 123 -25.05 12.33 -9.18
CA VAL A 123 -24.37 11.41 -8.26
C VAL A 123 -25.22 10.15 -8.06
N PRO A 124 -24.63 9.02 -7.64
CA PRO A 124 -25.36 7.79 -7.39
C PRO A 124 -26.49 7.98 -6.37
N THR A 125 -27.63 7.31 -6.56
CA THR A 125 -28.84 7.48 -5.71
C THR A 125 -28.63 7.13 -4.24
N TRP A 126 -27.65 6.27 -3.92
CA TRP A 126 -27.30 5.92 -2.53
C TRP A 126 -26.72 7.09 -1.73
N THR A 127 -26.29 8.18 -2.39
CA THR A 127 -25.88 9.42 -1.69
C THR A 127 -27.07 10.23 -1.18
N LEU A 128 -28.31 9.79 -1.46
CA LEU A 128 -29.57 10.49 -1.14
C LEU A 128 -29.68 11.89 -1.77
N GLN A 129 -28.93 12.15 -2.84
CA GLN A 129 -28.93 13.41 -3.59
C GLN A 129 -28.99 13.12 -5.10
N ARG A 130 -29.66 13.98 -5.88
CA ARG A 130 -29.70 13.81 -7.36
C ARG A 130 -28.45 14.37 -8.04
N ARG A 131 -27.90 15.47 -7.50
CA ARG A 131 -26.76 16.19 -8.05
C ARG A 131 -25.94 16.79 -6.92
N MET A 132 -24.64 16.98 -7.16
CA MET A 132 -23.71 17.59 -6.24
C MET A 132 -22.77 18.53 -7.00
N LEU A 133 -22.40 19.65 -6.38
CA LEU A 133 -21.31 20.47 -6.86
C LEU A 133 -19.97 19.78 -6.57
N MET A 134 -19.19 19.52 -7.61
CA MET A 134 -17.82 19.06 -7.49
C MET A 134 -16.90 20.02 -8.26
N ASN A 135 -15.65 20.13 -7.84
CA ASN A 135 -14.67 20.99 -8.48
C ASN A 135 -13.26 20.38 -8.53
N GLY A 136 -12.44 20.93 -9.41
CA GLY A 136 -11.05 20.56 -9.64
C GLY A 136 -10.80 20.12 -11.08
N THR A 137 -9.56 19.71 -11.36
CA THR A 137 -9.17 19.25 -12.71
C THR A 137 -9.96 18.00 -13.14
N SER A 138 -10.47 17.22 -12.18
CA SER A 138 -11.39 16.10 -12.42
C SER A 138 -12.74 16.51 -13.03
N MET A 139 -13.17 17.77 -12.88
CA MET A 139 -14.36 18.32 -13.52
C MET A 139 -14.01 19.13 -14.78
N ALA A 140 -12.83 19.75 -14.81
CA ALA A 140 -12.33 20.43 -15.99
C ALA A 140 -12.07 19.46 -17.16
N SER A 141 -11.49 18.30 -16.88
CA SER A 141 -11.20 17.25 -17.86
C SER A 141 -12.46 16.78 -18.63
N PRO A 142 -13.58 16.38 -17.99
CA PRO A 142 -14.79 16.01 -18.71
C PRO A 142 -15.47 17.21 -19.39
N SER A 143 -15.31 18.43 -18.86
CA SER A 143 -15.78 19.66 -19.52
C SER A 143 -15.08 19.89 -20.85
N ALA A 144 -13.74 19.82 -20.87
CA ALA A 144 -12.94 19.87 -22.09
C ALA A 144 -13.30 18.72 -23.04
N CYS A 145 -13.49 17.50 -22.51
CA CYS A 145 -13.92 16.34 -23.27
C CYS A 145 -15.26 16.57 -23.99
N GLY A 146 -16.25 17.14 -23.32
CA GLY A 146 -17.51 17.52 -23.94
C GLY A 146 -17.32 18.52 -25.09
N GLY A 147 -16.47 19.54 -24.91
CA GLY A 147 -16.13 20.50 -25.96
C GLY A 147 -15.44 19.85 -27.16
N VAL A 148 -14.48 18.95 -26.92
CA VAL A 148 -13.78 18.22 -27.99
C VAL A 148 -14.73 17.28 -28.74
N ALA A 149 -15.70 16.66 -28.06
CA ALA A 149 -16.73 15.85 -28.72
C ALA A 149 -17.55 16.66 -29.73
N LEU A 150 -17.85 17.93 -29.44
CA LEU A 150 -18.53 18.83 -30.39
C LEU A 150 -17.67 19.11 -31.62
N VAL A 151 -16.37 19.38 -31.43
CA VAL A 151 -15.42 19.58 -32.53
C VAL A 151 -15.35 18.33 -33.42
N ILE A 152 -15.18 17.14 -32.82
CA ILE A 152 -15.16 15.87 -33.56
C ILE A 152 -16.47 15.65 -34.32
N SER A 153 -17.61 15.95 -33.71
CA SER A 153 -18.92 15.84 -34.36
C SER A 153 -19.01 16.71 -35.61
N ALA A 154 -18.54 17.96 -35.51
CA ALA A 154 -18.52 18.88 -36.65
C ALA A 154 -17.55 18.43 -37.75
N MET A 155 -16.37 17.92 -37.39
CA MET A 155 -15.40 17.34 -38.34
C MET A 155 -16.02 16.19 -39.13
N LYS A 156 -16.66 15.24 -38.45
CA LYS A 156 -17.31 14.09 -39.08
C LYS A 156 -18.45 14.52 -40.00
N ALA A 157 -19.29 15.47 -39.57
CA ALA A 157 -20.35 16.02 -40.40
C ALA A 157 -19.81 16.74 -41.66
N GLY A 158 -18.66 17.41 -41.55
CA GLY A 158 -17.99 18.10 -42.67
C GLY A 158 -17.09 17.22 -43.54
N GLY A 159 -17.02 15.91 -43.28
CA GLY A 159 -16.13 14.98 -43.97
C GLY A 159 -14.64 15.34 -43.80
N ILE A 160 -14.26 15.87 -42.64
CA ILE A 160 -12.87 16.16 -42.27
C ILE A 160 -12.33 14.97 -41.47
N PRO A 161 -11.20 14.36 -41.87
CA PRO A 161 -10.58 13.27 -41.11
C PRO A 161 -10.21 13.71 -39.69
N VAL A 162 -10.59 12.90 -38.70
CA VAL A 162 -10.27 13.15 -37.29
C VAL A 162 -8.86 12.65 -36.99
N SER A 163 -8.04 13.50 -36.38
CA SER A 163 -6.69 13.17 -35.94
C SER A 163 -6.42 13.81 -34.59
N PRO A 164 -5.83 13.08 -33.61
CA PRO A 164 -5.50 13.63 -32.31
C PRO A 164 -4.53 14.81 -32.42
N TYR A 165 -3.64 14.79 -33.40
CA TYR A 165 -2.64 15.84 -33.61
C TYR A 165 -3.27 17.12 -34.15
N SER A 166 -4.19 16.99 -35.11
CA SER A 166 -4.87 18.14 -35.71
C SER A 166 -5.83 18.79 -34.70
N VAL A 167 -6.56 17.98 -33.94
CA VAL A 167 -7.44 18.48 -32.88
C VAL A 167 -6.64 19.16 -31.78
N ARG A 168 -5.58 18.53 -31.28
CA ARG A 168 -4.70 19.15 -30.26
C ARG A 168 -4.16 20.49 -30.73
N LYS A 169 -3.59 20.55 -31.93
CA LYS A 169 -3.05 21.79 -32.49
C LYS A 169 -4.11 22.88 -32.63
N ALA A 170 -5.30 22.53 -33.10
CA ALA A 170 -6.41 23.48 -33.18
C ALA A 170 -6.78 24.03 -31.80
N LEU A 171 -6.84 23.19 -30.77
CA LEU A 171 -7.13 23.62 -29.41
C LEU A 171 -6.05 24.54 -28.87
N GLU A 172 -4.79 24.10 -28.89
CA GLU A 172 -3.65 24.85 -28.33
C GLU A 172 -3.36 26.17 -29.04
N ASN A 173 -3.72 26.32 -30.32
CA ASN A 173 -3.51 27.55 -31.09
C ASN A 173 -4.70 28.52 -31.06
N THR A 174 -5.84 28.16 -30.45
CA THR A 174 -7.08 28.97 -30.49
C THR A 174 -7.63 29.35 -29.12
N THR A 175 -6.92 29.01 -28.05
CA THR A 175 -7.25 29.38 -26.67
C THR A 175 -7.30 30.89 -26.45
N VAL A 176 -7.95 31.29 -25.36
CA VAL A 176 -7.87 32.65 -24.80
C VAL A 176 -6.96 32.60 -23.59
N SER A 177 -5.95 33.47 -23.53
CA SER A 177 -5.02 33.56 -22.40
C SER A 177 -5.78 33.82 -21.09
N ILE A 178 -5.32 33.19 -20.01
CA ILE A 178 -5.77 33.47 -18.64
C ILE A 178 -4.54 34.03 -17.92
N GLY A 179 -4.62 35.29 -17.50
CA GLY A 179 -3.47 36.04 -16.99
C GLY A 179 -2.65 36.71 -18.11
N ASP A 180 -1.81 37.66 -17.70
CA ASP A 180 -1.04 38.53 -18.60
C ASP A 180 0.44 38.13 -18.67
N LEU A 181 0.93 37.33 -17.73
CA LEU A 181 2.35 37.00 -17.63
C LEU A 181 2.68 35.75 -18.45
N PRO A 182 3.83 35.69 -19.15
CA PRO A 182 4.24 34.51 -19.91
C PRO A 182 4.27 33.22 -19.07
N GLU A 183 4.68 33.30 -17.81
CA GLU A 183 4.75 32.20 -16.86
C GLU A 183 3.38 31.67 -16.42
N ASP A 184 2.28 32.39 -16.65
CA ASP A 184 0.92 31.91 -16.38
C ASP A 184 0.60 30.64 -17.19
N LYS A 185 1.30 30.42 -18.32
CA LYS A 185 1.22 29.19 -19.12
C LYS A 185 1.61 27.93 -18.33
N LEU A 186 2.48 28.03 -17.33
CA LEU A 186 2.80 26.90 -16.45
C LEU A 186 1.60 26.49 -15.60
N SER A 187 0.61 27.38 -15.43
CA SER A 187 -0.64 27.12 -14.71
C SER A 187 -1.79 26.78 -15.65
N THR A 188 -1.94 27.51 -16.76
CA THR A 188 -3.13 27.48 -17.62
C THR A 188 -2.91 26.77 -18.95
N GLY A 189 -1.69 26.25 -19.16
CA GLY A 189 -1.26 25.74 -20.46
C GLY A 189 -1.27 26.84 -21.50
N HIS A 190 -1.84 26.57 -22.67
CA HIS A 190 -2.04 27.60 -23.69
C HIS A 190 -3.22 28.54 -23.41
N GLY A 191 -4.01 28.30 -22.35
CA GLY A 191 -5.13 29.13 -21.93
C GLY A 191 -6.48 28.41 -21.96
N LEU A 192 -7.56 29.19 -21.86
CA LEU A 192 -8.94 28.70 -21.84
C LEU A 192 -9.37 28.20 -23.22
N MET A 193 -9.79 26.94 -23.29
CA MET A 193 -10.28 26.29 -24.51
C MET A 193 -11.44 27.06 -25.18
N GLN A 194 -11.38 27.24 -26.50
CA GLN A 194 -12.43 27.85 -27.33
C GLN A 194 -12.92 26.89 -28.42
N VAL A 195 -14.11 26.32 -28.25
CA VAL A 195 -14.66 25.26 -29.13
C VAL A 195 -14.94 25.77 -30.54
N ASP A 196 -15.54 26.94 -30.64
CA ASP A 196 -15.91 27.61 -31.89
C ASP A 196 -14.69 27.97 -32.73
N ARG A 197 -13.67 28.58 -32.12
CA ARG A 197 -12.41 28.94 -32.79
C ARG A 197 -11.60 27.72 -33.22
N ALA A 198 -11.54 26.68 -32.38
CA ALA A 198 -10.89 25.42 -32.74
C ALA A 198 -11.55 24.77 -33.96
N HIS A 199 -12.88 24.79 -34.02
CA HIS A 199 -13.62 24.30 -35.19
C HIS A 199 -13.32 25.11 -36.46
N GLU A 200 -13.26 26.44 -36.37
CA GLU A 200 -12.90 27.29 -37.51
C GLU A 200 -11.49 27.00 -38.03
N TYR A 201 -10.52 26.85 -37.13
CA TYR A 201 -9.15 26.46 -37.47
C TYR A 201 -9.12 25.10 -38.18
N ILE A 202 -9.89 24.12 -37.71
CA ILE A 202 -9.97 22.79 -38.32
C ILE A 202 -10.55 22.84 -39.74
N ARG A 203 -11.59 23.65 -39.94
CA ARG A 203 -12.19 23.85 -41.27
C ARG A 203 -11.17 24.42 -42.27
N GLN A 204 -10.33 25.36 -41.83
CA GLN A 204 -9.27 25.94 -42.67
C GLN A 204 -8.12 24.95 -42.93
N SER A 205 -7.83 24.05 -41.99
CA SER A 205 -6.73 23.07 -42.07
C SER A 205 -7.10 21.73 -42.73
N LYS A 206 -8.29 21.60 -43.33
CA LYS A 206 -8.78 20.36 -43.97
C LYS A 206 -7.80 19.72 -44.97
N SER A 207 -7.05 20.53 -45.71
CA SER A 207 -6.11 20.06 -46.74
C SER A 207 -4.67 19.87 -46.23
N LEU A 208 -4.41 20.11 -44.95
CA LEU A 208 -3.07 20.01 -44.38
C LEU A 208 -2.75 18.57 -43.95
N PRO A 209 -1.47 18.17 -43.99
CA PRO A 209 -1.08 16.85 -43.54
C PRO A 209 -1.26 16.70 -42.02
N CYS A 210 -1.75 15.54 -41.60
CA CYS A 210 -1.93 15.18 -40.19
C CYS A 210 -0.60 14.68 -39.61
N VAL A 211 0.20 15.60 -39.07
CA VAL A 211 1.56 15.31 -38.57
C VAL A 211 1.70 15.72 -37.11
N TRP A 212 2.30 14.82 -36.31
CA TRP A 212 2.79 15.11 -34.98
C TRP A 212 4.27 15.50 -35.00
N TYR A 213 4.65 16.55 -34.28
CA TYR A 213 6.04 16.99 -34.18
C TYR A 213 6.60 16.57 -32.83
N ARG A 214 7.31 15.44 -32.79
CA ARG A 214 7.94 14.96 -31.55
C ARG A 214 9.20 15.78 -31.28
N ILE A 215 9.28 16.35 -30.08
CA ILE A 215 10.41 17.13 -29.61
C ILE A 215 11.22 16.30 -28.63
N ASN A 216 12.51 16.14 -28.90
CA ASN A 216 13.48 15.54 -27.99
C ASN A 216 14.62 16.53 -27.76
N ILE A 217 14.97 16.79 -26.51
CA ILE A 217 15.98 17.80 -26.15
C ILE A 217 17.08 17.14 -25.33
N ASN A 218 18.33 17.42 -25.69
CA ASN A 218 19.50 16.98 -24.94
C ASN A 218 20.42 18.17 -24.66
N GLN A 219 20.97 18.23 -23.45
CA GLN A 219 22.05 19.18 -23.16
C GLN A 219 23.32 18.73 -23.89
N VAL A 220 23.98 19.65 -24.59
CA VAL A 220 25.22 19.34 -25.32
C VAL A 220 26.30 18.89 -24.33
N GLY A 221 27.04 17.83 -24.69
CA GLY A 221 28.11 17.28 -23.87
C GLY A 221 27.66 16.37 -22.71
N LYS A 222 26.34 16.12 -22.55
CA LYS A 222 25.81 15.16 -21.58
C LYS A 222 25.16 13.96 -22.26
N SER A 223 25.34 12.78 -21.67
CA SER A 223 24.63 11.55 -22.05
C SER A 223 23.28 11.39 -21.34
N THR A 224 22.70 12.49 -20.85
CA THR A 224 21.46 12.48 -20.06
C THR A 224 20.27 11.98 -20.88
N PRO A 225 19.22 11.44 -20.21
CA PRO A 225 17.95 11.13 -20.88
C PRO A 225 17.40 12.34 -21.63
N THR A 226 16.70 12.09 -22.75
CA THR A 226 16.03 13.11 -23.55
C THR A 226 14.93 13.78 -22.73
N ALA A 227 14.94 15.10 -22.69
CA ALA A 227 13.90 15.95 -22.08
C ALA A 227 12.88 16.40 -23.14
N ARG A 228 11.73 16.89 -22.68
CA ARG A 228 10.64 17.45 -23.52
C ARG A 228 10.63 18.98 -23.52
N GLY A 229 11.25 19.60 -22.51
CA GLY A 229 11.53 21.04 -22.46
C GLY A 229 12.88 21.34 -21.80
N ILE A 230 13.29 22.60 -21.81
CA ILE A 230 14.50 23.07 -21.12
C ILE A 230 14.08 23.60 -19.75
N TYR A 231 14.55 22.98 -18.68
CA TYR A 231 14.27 23.42 -17.33
C TYR A 231 15.55 23.71 -16.54
N LEU A 232 15.85 24.99 -16.33
CA LEU A 232 16.99 25.45 -15.54
C LEU A 232 16.49 25.81 -14.13
N ARG A 233 16.67 24.88 -13.18
CA ARG A 233 16.21 25.05 -11.80
C ARG A 233 17.31 25.42 -10.81
N GLU A 234 18.45 24.75 -10.90
CA GLU A 234 19.50 24.90 -9.89
C GLU A 234 20.35 26.16 -10.08
N ALA A 235 20.88 26.70 -8.97
CA ALA A 235 21.68 27.92 -8.96
C ALA A 235 22.87 27.86 -9.95
N SER A 236 23.57 26.71 -9.98
CA SER A 236 24.70 26.48 -10.90
C SER A 236 24.30 26.47 -12.38
N ALA A 237 23.07 26.07 -12.69
CA ALA A 237 22.54 26.10 -14.06
C ALA A 237 22.14 27.54 -14.47
N CYS A 238 21.82 28.40 -13.51
CA CYS A 238 21.41 29.78 -13.73
C CYS A 238 22.59 30.79 -13.79
N GLN A 239 23.81 30.34 -13.50
CA GLN A 239 25.02 31.18 -13.47
C GLN A 239 25.84 31.14 -14.77
N GLN A 240 25.50 30.26 -15.71
CA GLN A 240 26.22 30.09 -16.96
C GLN A 240 25.27 29.89 -18.12
N THR A 241 25.74 30.23 -19.31
CA THR A 241 25.06 29.92 -20.56
C THR A 241 25.09 28.41 -20.82
N THR A 242 23.99 27.86 -21.34
CA THR A 242 23.87 26.44 -21.67
C THR A 242 23.44 26.24 -23.12
N GLU A 243 23.98 25.21 -23.77
CA GLU A 243 23.62 24.82 -25.14
C GLU A 243 22.85 23.49 -25.14
N TRP A 244 21.77 23.47 -25.92
CA TRP A 244 20.81 22.38 -26.00
C TRP A 244 20.54 22.00 -27.44
N THR A 245 20.67 20.72 -27.77
CA THR A 245 20.26 20.20 -29.08
C THR A 245 18.79 19.81 -29.02
N VAL A 246 17.98 20.48 -29.84
CA VAL A 246 16.57 20.19 -30.05
C VAL A 246 16.43 19.36 -31.33
N GLN A 247 15.86 18.16 -31.22
CA GLN A 247 15.51 17.32 -32.34
C GLN A 247 14.01 17.36 -32.58
N VAL A 248 13.61 17.79 -33.77
CA VAL A 248 12.22 17.79 -34.24
C VAL A 248 12.02 16.62 -35.17
N GLY A 249 11.17 15.67 -34.78
CA GLY A 249 10.84 14.48 -35.55
C GLY A 249 9.38 14.46 -35.97
N PRO A 250 9.05 14.71 -37.25
CA PRO A 250 7.72 14.50 -37.80
C PRO A 250 7.30 13.03 -37.65
N ARG A 251 6.06 12.79 -37.21
CA ARG A 251 5.46 11.47 -37.07
C ARG A 251 4.12 11.45 -37.79
N PHE A 252 4.03 10.53 -38.73
CA PHE A 252 2.83 10.22 -39.49
C PHE A 252 2.13 9.00 -38.88
N HIS A 253 0.88 8.80 -39.26
CA HIS A 253 0.17 7.57 -38.97
C HIS A 253 0.86 6.36 -39.63
N GLU A 254 0.72 5.16 -39.06
CA GLU A 254 1.33 3.93 -39.61
C GLU A 254 0.83 3.61 -41.03
N ASP A 255 -0.41 4.00 -41.35
CA ASP A 255 -1.02 3.81 -42.67
C ASP A 255 -0.67 4.90 -43.70
N ALA A 256 0.19 5.86 -43.34
CA ALA A 256 0.54 6.95 -44.24
C ALA A 256 1.35 6.48 -45.45
N SER A 257 1.00 6.96 -46.64
CA SER A 257 1.64 6.58 -47.90
C SER A 257 3.07 7.11 -47.98
N ASN A 258 4.04 6.21 -48.14
CA ASN A 258 5.45 6.59 -48.28
C ASN A 258 5.66 7.56 -49.45
N LEU A 259 5.04 7.29 -50.61
CA LEU A 259 5.26 8.08 -51.84
C LEU A 259 4.43 9.35 -51.89
N GLU A 260 3.21 9.34 -51.36
CA GLU A 260 2.26 10.46 -51.51
C GLU A 260 2.28 11.42 -50.31
N GLN A 261 2.72 10.95 -49.13
CA GLN A 261 2.69 11.74 -47.90
C GLN A 261 4.08 11.95 -47.31
N LEU A 262 4.91 10.91 -47.18
CA LEU A 262 6.19 11.03 -46.48
C LEU A 262 7.30 11.63 -47.36
N VAL A 263 7.49 11.11 -48.57
CA VAL A 263 8.49 11.62 -49.54
C VAL A 263 8.30 13.11 -49.87
N PRO A 264 7.07 13.60 -50.18
CA PRO A 264 6.86 15.01 -50.49
C PRO A 264 6.76 15.90 -49.23
N PHE A 265 6.86 15.34 -48.01
CA PHE A 265 6.76 16.14 -46.80
C PHE A 265 7.98 17.05 -46.63
N GLU A 266 7.72 18.35 -46.76
CA GLU A 266 8.67 19.41 -46.54
C GLU A 266 7.96 20.60 -45.91
N GLU A 267 8.46 21.06 -44.76
CA GLU A 267 7.97 22.26 -44.08
C GLU A 267 9.13 23.27 -44.01
N CYS A 268 8.91 24.47 -44.56
CA CYS A 268 9.84 25.59 -44.43
C CYS A 268 9.46 26.36 -43.16
N ILE A 269 10.20 26.14 -42.08
CA ILE A 269 9.82 26.65 -40.76
C ILE A 269 10.69 27.85 -40.40
N GLN A 270 10.07 28.96 -40.05
CA GLN A 270 10.71 30.07 -39.36
C GLN A 270 10.64 29.82 -37.86
N LEU A 271 11.79 29.84 -37.20
CA LEU A 271 11.90 29.68 -35.76
C LEU A 271 11.85 31.06 -35.09
N HIS A 272 11.03 31.16 -34.06
CA HIS A 272 10.86 32.36 -33.25
C HIS A 272 11.24 32.06 -31.81
N SER A 273 11.89 33.01 -31.17
CA SER A 273 12.20 32.98 -29.74
C SER A 273 11.42 34.11 -29.07
N SER A 274 10.78 33.82 -27.93
CA SER A 274 10.04 34.83 -27.17
C SER A 274 10.92 36.03 -26.76
N ASP A 275 12.19 35.77 -26.43
CA ASP A 275 13.16 36.82 -26.11
C ASP A 275 14.56 36.42 -26.59
N LYS A 276 15.05 37.13 -27.61
CA LYS A 276 16.37 36.91 -28.20
C LYS A 276 17.53 37.37 -27.31
N SER A 277 17.28 38.05 -26.18
CA SER A 277 18.34 38.43 -25.24
C SER A 277 18.72 37.31 -24.28
N VAL A 278 17.84 36.31 -24.12
CA VAL A 278 18.00 35.19 -23.19
C VAL A 278 18.07 33.87 -23.95
N VAL A 279 17.25 33.71 -25.00
CA VAL A 279 17.14 32.47 -25.75
C VAL A 279 17.46 32.71 -27.22
N HIS A 280 18.54 32.11 -27.69
CA HIS A 280 18.98 32.18 -29.08
C HIS A 280 18.72 30.85 -29.79
N ALA A 281 18.05 30.93 -30.93
CA ALA A 281 17.83 29.83 -31.86
C ALA A 281 18.14 30.30 -33.30
N PRO A 282 18.45 29.39 -34.23
CA PRO A 282 18.54 29.72 -35.65
C PRO A 282 17.23 30.31 -36.18
N ASP A 283 17.26 31.10 -37.25
CA ASP A 283 16.03 31.73 -37.77
C ASP A 283 15.16 30.78 -38.62
N TYR A 284 15.75 29.75 -39.23
CA TYR A 284 15.05 28.87 -40.17
C TYR A 284 15.43 27.39 -39.99
N LEU A 285 14.46 26.53 -40.28
CA LEU A 285 14.59 25.08 -40.25
C LEU A 285 13.85 24.49 -41.44
N LEU A 286 14.57 23.80 -42.33
CA LEU A 286 13.94 22.94 -43.34
C LEU A 286 13.68 21.57 -42.70
N LEU A 287 12.41 21.24 -42.52
CA LEU A 287 12.01 20.00 -41.87
C LEU A 287 11.46 19.01 -42.91
N THR A 288 12.15 17.89 -43.06
CA THR A 288 11.73 16.74 -43.88
C THR A 288 11.28 15.59 -42.98
N HIS A 289 10.73 14.53 -43.57
CA HIS A 289 10.23 13.36 -42.84
C HIS A 289 11.25 12.77 -41.83
N ASN A 290 12.54 12.75 -42.17
CA ASN A 290 13.59 12.17 -41.31
C ASN A 290 13.86 13.00 -40.04
N GLY A 291 13.23 14.16 -39.92
CA GLY A 291 13.46 15.10 -38.85
C GLY A 291 14.73 15.91 -39.03
N ARG A 292 14.91 16.88 -38.14
CA ARG A 292 16.08 17.77 -38.16
C ARG A 292 16.38 18.21 -36.73
N SER A 293 17.67 18.41 -36.46
CA SER A 293 18.13 18.96 -35.20
C SER A 293 18.66 20.38 -35.39
N PHE A 294 18.50 21.20 -34.37
CA PHE A 294 19.10 22.52 -34.25
C PHE A 294 19.50 22.77 -32.79
N ASN A 295 20.43 23.71 -32.56
CA ASN A 295 20.85 24.05 -31.21
C ASN A 295 20.14 25.32 -30.72
N VAL A 296 19.86 25.35 -29.42
CA VAL A 296 19.33 26.50 -28.69
C VAL A 296 20.32 26.86 -27.59
N VAL A 297 20.65 28.13 -27.47
CA VAL A 297 21.50 28.67 -26.42
C VAL A 297 20.64 29.46 -25.45
N VAL A 298 20.75 29.14 -24.16
CA VAL A 298 19.99 29.80 -23.08
C VAL A 298 20.96 30.48 -22.12
N ASP A 299 20.83 31.80 -21.98
CA ASP A 299 21.65 32.65 -21.10
C ASP A 299 20.82 33.25 -19.93
N PRO A 300 20.79 32.57 -18.77
CA PRO A 300 20.07 33.04 -17.59
C PRO A 300 20.82 34.10 -16.76
N THR A 301 22.04 34.48 -17.16
CA THR A 301 22.96 35.24 -16.29
C THR A 301 22.43 36.63 -15.93
N LYS A 302 21.74 37.30 -16.86
CA LYS A 302 21.19 38.66 -16.71
C LYS A 302 19.78 38.72 -16.10
N LEU A 303 19.14 37.58 -15.87
CA LEU A 303 17.80 37.53 -15.29
C LEU A 303 17.81 37.93 -13.82
N SER A 304 16.73 38.52 -13.32
CA SER A 304 16.50 38.69 -11.89
C SER A 304 16.15 37.36 -11.23
N ASP A 305 16.26 37.28 -9.91
CA ASP A 305 15.78 36.13 -9.15
C ASP A 305 14.27 35.97 -9.35
N GLY A 306 13.77 34.74 -9.44
CA GLY A 306 12.35 34.45 -9.68
C GLY A 306 12.09 33.45 -10.80
N LEU A 307 10.83 33.41 -11.24
CA LEU A 307 10.34 32.54 -12.31
C LEU A 307 10.39 33.29 -13.64
N HIS A 308 10.93 32.66 -14.67
CA HIS A 308 10.94 33.16 -16.03
C HIS A 308 10.52 32.06 -16.99
N TYR A 309 9.72 32.43 -17.99
CA TYR A 309 9.23 31.51 -19.01
C TYR A 309 9.47 32.05 -20.42
N TYR A 310 10.07 31.21 -21.26
CA TYR A 310 10.33 31.49 -22.67
C TYR A 310 9.89 30.31 -23.53
N GLU A 311 9.72 30.55 -24.82
CA GLU A 311 9.44 29.50 -25.79
C GLU A 311 10.30 29.72 -27.04
N VAL A 312 10.74 28.61 -27.64
CA VAL A 312 11.14 28.59 -29.04
C VAL A 312 10.06 27.86 -29.82
N TYR A 313 9.52 28.47 -30.87
CA TYR A 313 8.42 27.88 -31.62
C TYR A 313 8.61 28.04 -33.13
N GLY A 314 8.12 27.05 -33.88
CA GLY A 314 8.24 27.01 -35.33
C GLY A 314 6.93 27.40 -36.01
N ILE A 315 6.98 28.36 -36.93
CA ILE A 315 5.86 28.76 -37.79
C ILE A 315 6.19 28.39 -39.24
N ASP A 316 5.22 27.82 -39.97
CA ASP A 316 5.36 27.60 -41.41
C ASP A 316 5.40 28.93 -42.17
N CYS A 317 6.48 29.18 -42.91
CA CYS A 317 6.66 30.37 -43.73
C CYS A 317 5.57 30.52 -44.81
N ARG A 318 5.04 29.41 -45.33
CA ARG A 318 4.04 29.40 -46.42
C ARG A 318 2.62 29.56 -45.89
N ALA A 319 2.38 29.20 -44.64
CA ALA A 319 1.07 29.32 -44.00
C ALA A 319 1.18 29.79 -42.53
N PRO A 320 1.57 31.06 -42.28
CA PRO A 320 1.73 31.58 -40.92
C PRO A 320 0.44 31.53 -40.07
N TRP A 321 -0.73 31.57 -40.73
CA TRP A 321 -2.04 31.44 -40.09
C TRP A 321 -2.23 30.12 -39.32
N ARG A 322 -1.44 29.08 -39.62
CA ARG A 322 -1.43 27.81 -38.88
C ARG A 322 -1.01 28.01 -37.42
N GLY A 323 -0.38 29.14 -37.09
CA GLY A 323 0.27 29.36 -35.81
C GLY A 323 1.45 28.41 -35.60
N PRO A 324 1.92 28.28 -34.36
CA PRO A 324 3.02 27.38 -34.06
C PRO A 324 2.71 25.92 -34.39
N LEU A 325 3.64 25.26 -35.09
CA LEU A 325 3.60 23.83 -35.41
C LEU A 325 4.09 22.97 -34.26
N PHE A 326 5.11 23.46 -33.56
CA PHE A 326 5.69 22.89 -32.34
C PHE A 326 6.20 24.03 -31.46
N ARG A 327 6.36 23.74 -30.18
CA ARG A 327 6.90 24.66 -29.15
C ARG A 327 7.91 23.91 -28.30
N VAL A 328 8.97 24.60 -27.92
CA VAL A 328 9.98 24.16 -26.97
C VAL A 328 9.83 25.04 -25.73
N PRO A 329 9.21 24.53 -24.65
CA PRO A 329 9.07 25.29 -23.42
C PRO A 329 10.43 25.41 -22.72
N ILE A 330 10.72 26.62 -22.24
CA ILE A 330 11.96 26.95 -21.53
C ILE A 330 11.56 27.62 -20.22
N THR A 331 11.74 26.90 -19.11
CA THR A 331 11.46 27.42 -17.77
C THR A 331 12.78 27.65 -17.05
N ILE A 332 12.93 28.82 -16.44
CA ILE A 332 14.09 29.17 -15.62
C ILE A 332 13.56 29.62 -14.26
N THR A 333 13.95 28.92 -13.20
CA THR A 333 13.65 29.35 -11.82
C THR A 333 14.96 29.77 -11.19
N LYS A 334 15.29 31.06 -11.28
CA LYS A 334 16.56 31.59 -10.78
C LYS A 334 16.46 31.79 -9.27
N PRO A 335 17.19 31.00 -8.46
CA PRO A 335 17.10 31.10 -7.02
C PRO A 335 17.86 32.31 -6.50
N MET A 336 17.36 32.91 -5.43
CA MET A 336 18.12 33.88 -4.66
C MET A 336 19.18 33.18 -3.80
N ILE A 337 20.36 33.79 -3.74
CA ILE A 337 21.51 33.26 -3.01
C ILE A 337 21.61 33.97 -1.65
N LEU A 338 21.61 33.18 -0.57
CA LEU A 338 21.73 33.68 0.79
C LEU A 338 23.19 33.98 1.13
N LYS A 339 23.45 35.20 1.63
CA LYS A 339 24.78 35.65 2.09
C LYS A 339 24.88 35.85 3.61
N ASN A 340 23.76 35.71 4.33
CA ASN A 340 23.67 35.98 5.77
C ASN A 340 24.17 34.79 6.61
N HIS A 341 24.77 35.10 7.77
CA HIS A 341 25.15 34.12 8.79
C HIS A 341 24.66 34.61 10.17
N PRO A 342 23.67 33.97 10.83
CA PRO A 342 22.95 32.78 10.38
C PRO A 342 22.08 33.02 9.13
N PRO A 343 21.77 31.96 8.36
CA PRO A 343 20.98 32.07 7.13
C PRO A 343 19.49 32.29 7.45
N VAL A 344 19.14 33.55 7.70
CA VAL A 344 17.76 34.03 7.87
C VAL A 344 17.38 34.89 6.68
N ILE A 345 16.15 34.70 6.21
CA ILE A 345 15.52 35.50 5.17
C ILE A 345 14.13 35.94 5.59
N SER A 346 13.85 37.23 5.44
CA SER A 346 12.57 37.83 5.75
C SER A 346 12.03 38.54 4.51
N PHE A 347 10.74 38.32 4.23
CA PHE A 347 9.98 38.98 3.19
C PHE A 347 8.88 39.79 3.84
N ASP A 348 9.00 41.12 3.76
CA ASP A 348 8.08 42.03 4.43
C ASP A 348 6.96 42.48 3.50
N LYS A 349 5.74 42.57 4.04
CA LYS A 349 4.55 43.16 3.41
C LYS A 349 4.23 42.64 2.01
N ILE A 350 4.28 41.33 1.81
CA ILE A 350 3.78 40.70 0.58
C ILE A 350 2.26 40.89 0.51
N SER A 351 1.75 41.44 -0.59
CA SER A 351 0.31 41.68 -0.78
C SER A 351 -0.40 40.48 -1.40
N PHE A 352 -1.56 40.13 -0.85
CA PHE A 352 -2.40 39.05 -1.34
C PHE A 352 -3.83 39.52 -1.58
N LEU A 353 -4.35 39.07 -2.72
CA LEU A 353 -5.76 39.08 -3.10
C LEU A 353 -6.25 37.63 -3.23
N PRO A 354 -7.56 37.37 -3.21
CA PRO A 354 -8.10 36.02 -3.40
C PRO A 354 -7.57 35.37 -4.69
N GLY A 355 -6.92 34.22 -4.56
CA GLY A 355 -6.35 33.48 -5.69
C GLY A 355 -4.91 33.85 -6.03
N HIS A 356 -4.35 34.91 -5.44
CA HIS A 356 -2.97 35.33 -5.67
C HIS A 356 -1.97 34.30 -5.12
N ILE A 357 -0.93 34.02 -5.89
CA ILE A 357 0.15 33.08 -5.57
C ILE A 357 1.48 33.80 -5.70
N GLU A 358 2.19 33.91 -4.59
CA GLU A 358 3.56 34.42 -4.56
C GLU A 358 4.54 33.24 -4.53
N ARG A 359 5.61 33.32 -5.35
CA ARG A 359 6.65 32.29 -5.42
C ARG A 359 8.02 32.87 -5.11
N ARG A 360 8.76 32.19 -4.24
CA ARG A 360 10.16 32.49 -3.96
C ARG A 360 11.00 31.25 -4.21
N PHE A 361 12.09 31.40 -4.97
CA PHE A 361 13.07 30.35 -5.22
C PHE A 361 14.32 30.67 -4.42
N ILE A 362 14.74 29.75 -3.58
CA ILE A 362 15.83 29.97 -2.62
C ILE A 362 16.85 28.85 -2.81
N GLU A 363 18.13 29.23 -2.99
CA GLU A 363 19.22 28.25 -2.94
C GLU A 363 19.39 27.84 -1.49
N VAL A 364 19.02 26.58 -1.18
CA VAL A 364 19.14 26.09 0.20
C VAL A 364 20.62 26.00 0.55
N PRO A 365 21.09 26.66 1.63
CA PRO A 365 22.49 26.63 2.00
C PRO A 365 23.02 25.21 2.19
N LEU A 366 24.24 24.96 1.72
CA LEU A 366 24.91 23.68 1.94
C LEU A 366 25.00 23.37 3.43
N GLY A 367 24.50 22.18 3.82
CA GLY A 367 24.43 21.73 5.20
C GLY A 367 23.11 21.99 5.92
N ALA A 368 22.17 22.74 5.32
CA ALA A 368 20.81 22.85 5.85
C ALA A 368 20.07 21.51 5.73
N THR A 369 19.32 21.14 6.76
CA THR A 369 18.47 19.93 6.77
C THR A 369 17.02 20.22 7.17
N TRP A 370 16.73 21.33 7.85
CA TRP A 370 15.35 21.80 8.06
C TRP A 370 15.24 23.31 8.05
N VAL A 371 14.01 23.77 7.93
CA VAL A 371 13.62 25.18 8.02
C VAL A 371 12.68 25.37 9.19
N GLU A 372 12.88 26.45 9.94
CA GLU A 372 11.86 27.04 10.82
C GLU A 372 11.38 28.33 10.16
N GLY A 373 10.08 28.44 9.91
CA GLY A 373 9.52 29.64 9.31
C GLY A 373 8.30 30.16 10.07
N THR A 374 8.10 31.47 9.94
CA THR A 374 6.98 32.18 10.56
C THR A 374 6.24 33.01 9.53
N ILE A 375 4.92 32.98 9.62
CA ILE A 375 4.02 33.78 8.80
C ILE A 375 3.24 34.70 9.73
N ARG A 376 3.27 35.99 9.44
CA ARG A 376 2.52 37.03 10.14
C ARG A 376 1.62 37.73 9.15
N THR A 377 0.33 37.74 9.43
CA THR A 377 -0.66 38.32 8.52
C THR A 377 -1.23 39.61 9.11
N SER A 378 -1.50 40.61 8.28
CA SER A 378 -2.12 41.89 8.66
C SER A 378 -3.00 42.46 7.54
N GLY A 379 -3.76 43.52 7.84
CA GLY A 379 -4.54 44.27 6.83
C GLY A 379 -5.85 43.62 6.39
N PHE A 380 -6.47 42.74 7.19
CA PHE A 380 -7.79 42.19 6.89
C PHE A 380 -8.67 42.05 8.14
N ASP A 381 -9.97 42.12 7.92
CA ASP A 381 -11.04 42.03 8.92
C ASP A 381 -11.80 40.68 8.96
N THR A 382 -11.69 39.90 7.88
CA THR A 382 -12.45 38.67 7.63
C THR A 382 -11.53 37.48 7.41
N SER A 383 -11.99 36.26 7.69
CA SER A 383 -11.07 35.11 7.70
C SER A 383 -10.34 34.89 6.37
N ARG A 384 -9.01 34.68 6.46
CA ARG A 384 -8.12 34.39 5.33
C ARG A 384 -7.56 32.98 5.40
N ARG A 385 -7.65 32.20 4.33
CA ARG A 385 -7.05 30.88 4.18
C ARG A 385 -5.87 30.95 3.23
N PHE A 386 -4.71 30.54 3.72
CA PHE A 386 -3.47 30.43 2.97
C PHE A 386 -3.07 28.98 2.76
N TYR A 387 -2.47 28.70 1.62
CA TYR A 387 -1.72 27.49 1.34
C TYR A 387 -0.24 27.86 1.25
N ILE A 388 0.56 27.20 2.08
CA ILE A 388 2.02 27.26 2.01
C ILE A 388 2.45 25.91 1.45
N HIS A 389 3.13 25.92 0.31
CA HIS A 389 3.57 24.71 -0.37
C HIS A 389 5.03 24.88 -0.77
N THR A 390 5.88 23.98 -0.30
CA THR A 390 7.29 23.93 -0.67
C THR A 390 7.61 22.70 -1.51
N VAL A 391 8.48 22.87 -2.50
CA VAL A 391 8.92 21.81 -3.41
C VAL A 391 10.42 21.89 -3.64
N GLN A 392 11.11 20.75 -3.54
CA GLN A 392 12.46 20.52 -4.04
C GLN A 392 12.46 19.31 -4.99
N ILE A 393 13.32 19.36 -6.01
CA ILE A 393 13.48 18.28 -6.97
C ILE A 393 14.85 17.67 -6.74
N CYS A 394 14.87 16.35 -6.55
CA CYS A 394 16.11 15.59 -6.51
C CYS A 394 16.16 14.66 -7.72
N PRO A 395 17.32 14.47 -8.36
CA PRO A 395 17.46 13.57 -9.49
C PRO A 395 16.91 12.16 -9.19
N LEU A 396 16.05 11.65 -10.07
CA LEU A 396 15.47 10.30 -9.97
C LEU A 396 14.77 10.02 -8.62
N LYS A 397 14.20 11.05 -7.99
CA LYS A 397 13.32 10.96 -6.81
C LYS A 397 12.02 11.71 -7.08
N ARG A 398 10.93 11.28 -6.42
CA ARG A 398 9.68 12.05 -6.43
C ARG A 398 9.96 13.42 -5.80
N PRO A 399 9.28 14.50 -6.23
CA PRO A 399 9.46 15.82 -5.63
C PRO A 399 9.30 15.76 -4.11
N LEU A 400 10.28 16.31 -3.38
CA LEU A 400 10.19 16.51 -1.94
C LEU A 400 9.25 17.67 -1.71
N LYS A 401 8.07 17.38 -1.15
CA LYS A 401 7.02 18.36 -0.93
C LYS A 401 6.63 18.46 0.54
N TRP A 402 6.37 19.68 0.99
CA TRP A 402 5.71 19.94 2.26
C TRP A 402 4.60 20.97 2.04
N GLU A 403 3.44 20.73 2.62
CA GLU A 403 2.27 21.59 2.45
C GLU A 403 1.59 21.86 3.80
N SER A 404 1.08 23.07 3.95
CA SER A 404 0.30 23.47 5.10
C SER A 404 -0.84 24.40 4.66
N SER A 405 -2.07 24.04 5.04
CA SER A 405 -3.24 24.88 4.83
C SER A 405 -3.62 25.54 6.15
N VAL A 406 -3.63 26.87 6.15
CA VAL A 406 -3.69 27.67 7.37
C VAL A 406 -4.81 28.70 7.24
N THR A 407 -5.78 28.63 8.14
CA THR A 407 -6.83 29.65 8.25
C THR A 407 -6.52 30.64 9.37
N PHE A 408 -6.57 31.92 9.07
CA PHE A 408 -6.44 33.05 9.98
C PHE A 408 -7.83 33.68 10.13
N SER A 409 -8.40 33.63 11.34
CA SER A 409 -9.67 34.32 11.61
C SER A 409 -9.47 35.83 11.83
N PHE A 410 -8.28 36.21 12.26
CA PHE A 410 -7.83 37.59 12.46
C PHE A 410 -6.28 37.65 12.26
N PRO A 411 -5.71 38.84 12.01
CA PRO A 411 -4.27 39.06 11.94
C PRO A 411 -3.51 38.39 13.09
N SER A 412 -2.73 37.36 12.78
CA SER A 412 -1.97 36.61 13.78
C SER A 412 -0.69 36.00 13.20
N LEU A 413 0.16 35.50 14.09
CA LEU A 413 1.42 34.84 13.75
C LEU A 413 1.27 33.33 13.88
N LYS A 414 1.81 32.58 12.92
CA LYS A 414 1.96 31.12 13.01
C LYS A 414 3.34 30.69 12.55
N SER A 415 3.79 29.58 13.12
CA SER A 415 5.10 29.01 12.84
C SER A 415 4.98 27.60 12.29
N PHE A 416 5.94 27.20 11.49
CA PHE A 416 6.00 25.89 10.85
C PHE A 416 7.45 25.43 10.75
N THR A 417 7.62 24.11 10.69
CA THR A 417 8.92 23.47 10.55
C THR A 417 8.82 22.35 9.52
N PHE A 418 9.78 22.27 8.60
CA PHE A 418 9.79 21.26 7.54
C PHE A 418 11.21 20.91 7.09
N PRO A 419 11.44 19.68 6.58
CA PRO A 419 12.74 19.25 6.08
C PRO A 419 13.11 19.95 4.76
N VAL A 420 14.41 20.13 4.54
CA VAL A 420 14.98 20.62 3.26
C VAL A 420 16.26 19.87 2.91
N GLU A 421 16.59 19.82 1.62
CA GLU A 421 17.87 19.29 1.13
C GLU A 421 18.82 20.45 0.79
N GLY A 422 20.01 20.49 1.41
CA GLY A 422 21.03 21.50 1.13
C GLY A 422 21.60 21.43 -0.29
N GLY A 423 21.90 22.58 -0.88
CA GLY A 423 22.46 22.70 -2.23
C GLY A 423 21.46 22.49 -3.37
N GLN A 424 20.18 22.28 -3.06
CA GLN A 424 19.09 22.22 -4.02
C GLN A 424 18.20 23.45 -3.92
N THR A 425 17.51 23.78 -5.01
CA THR A 425 16.61 24.95 -5.05
C THR A 425 15.24 24.63 -4.44
N LEU A 426 14.91 25.34 -3.36
CA LEU A 426 13.60 25.33 -2.71
C LEU A 426 12.67 26.31 -3.41
N GLU A 427 11.55 25.82 -3.90
CA GLU A 427 10.40 26.67 -4.19
C GLU A 427 9.56 26.82 -2.93
N LEU A 428 9.24 28.05 -2.55
CA LEU A 428 8.24 28.41 -1.57
C LEU A 428 7.09 29.12 -2.29
N ALA A 429 5.94 28.45 -2.37
CA ALA A 429 4.71 29.02 -2.89
C ALA A 429 3.76 29.35 -1.74
N ILE A 430 3.37 30.61 -1.62
CA ILE A 430 2.36 31.09 -0.67
C ILE A 430 1.17 31.54 -1.49
N ALA A 431 -0.01 30.98 -1.23
CA ALA A 431 -1.22 31.30 -1.97
C ALA A 431 -2.37 31.63 -1.04
N GLN A 432 -3.05 32.76 -1.29
CA GLN A 432 -4.36 32.98 -0.70
C GLN A 432 -5.40 32.17 -1.48
N PHE A 433 -6.21 31.38 -0.79
CA PHE A 433 -7.22 30.55 -1.42
C PHE A 433 -8.19 31.40 -2.26
N TRP A 434 -8.54 30.94 -3.46
CA TRP A 434 -9.31 31.72 -4.44
C TRP A 434 -10.66 32.24 -3.91
N SER A 435 -11.33 31.48 -3.03
CA SER A 435 -12.60 31.86 -2.41
C SER A 435 -12.43 32.28 -0.95
N SER A 436 -11.28 32.85 -0.58
CA SER A 436 -11.02 33.32 0.78
C SER A 436 -11.07 34.84 0.86
N GLY A 437 -11.64 35.38 1.94
CA GLY A 437 -11.88 36.82 2.10
C GLY A 437 -13.10 37.32 1.32
N ILE A 438 -14.11 36.47 1.22
CA ILE A 438 -15.37 36.69 0.51
C ILE A 438 -16.05 37.98 1.02
N GLY A 439 -16.35 38.93 0.12
CA GLY A 439 -17.00 40.22 0.44
C GLY A 439 -16.11 41.28 1.09
N SER A 440 -14.78 41.11 1.08
CA SER A 440 -13.81 42.09 1.61
C SER A 440 -12.72 42.32 0.55
N HIS A 441 -12.66 43.55 0.01
CA HIS A 441 -11.62 43.98 -0.93
C HIS A 441 -10.30 44.35 -0.25
N GLU A 442 -10.17 44.10 1.06
CA GLU A 442 -8.97 44.43 1.82
C GLU A 442 -7.79 43.54 1.40
N VAL A 443 -6.72 44.20 0.99
CA VAL A 443 -5.44 43.57 0.65
C VAL A 443 -4.82 43.00 1.92
N THR A 444 -4.57 41.70 1.92
CA THR A 444 -3.89 41.05 3.03
C THR A 444 -2.38 41.21 2.87
N PHE A 445 -1.70 41.73 3.89
CA PHE A 445 -0.25 41.81 3.93
C PHE A 445 0.32 40.65 4.74
N VAL A 446 1.37 40.03 4.23
CA VAL A 446 2.04 38.91 4.87
C VAL A 446 3.52 39.23 5.02
N ASP A 447 4.01 39.16 6.26
CA ASP A 447 5.43 39.10 6.56
C ASP A 447 5.81 37.63 6.75
N PHE A 448 6.82 37.16 6.03
CA PHE A 448 7.26 35.77 6.05
C PHE A 448 8.75 35.68 6.34
N GLU A 449 9.11 34.95 7.39
CA GLU A 449 10.50 34.74 7.78
C GLU A 449 10.85 33.25 7.73
N ILE A 450 12.04 32.94 7.25
CA ILE A 450 12.60 31.60 7.17
C ILE A 450 14.00 31.63 7.76
N GLN A 451 14.25 30.69 8.65
CA GLN A 451 15.57 30.38 9.17
C GLN A 451 15.97 28.97 8.76
N PHE A 452 17.14 28.83 8.13
CA PHE A 452 17.71 27.54 7.79
C PHE A 452 18.55 27.02 8.94
N HIS A 453 18.34 25.76 9.26
CA HIS A 453 19.07 25.02 10.28
C HIS A 453 19.61 23.73 9.68
N GLY A 454 20.66 23.18 10.27
CA GLY A 454 21.19 21.94 9.76
C GLY A 454 22.27 21.28 10.60
N ILE A 455 22.09 19.97 10.75
CA ILE A 455 23.11 19.06 11.26
C ILE A 455 23.43 18.11 10.12
N SER A 456 24.60 18.29 9.51
CA SER A 456 25.15 17.41 8.49
C SER A 456 25.72 16.16 9.16
N ILE A 457 25.47 15.00 8.56
CA ILE A 457 25.94 13.71 9.05
C ILE A 457 26.70 12.97 7.95
N ASN A 458 27.61 12.08 8.33
CA ASN A 458 28.36 11.25 7.39
C ASN A 458 27.55 10.07 6.80
N LYS A 459 26.44 9.67 7.43
CA LYS A 459 25.63 8.50 7.05
C LYS A 459 24.12 8.79 7.13
N GLU A 460 23.46 8.95 5.99
CA GLU A 460 22.00 9.15 5.91
C GLU A 460 21.20 7.86 6.13
N GLU A 461 21.78 6.70 5.84
CA GLU A 461 21.20 5.40 6.18
C GLU A 461 22.13 4.69 7.15
N VAL A 462 21.63 4.43 8.36
CA VAL A 462 22.39 3.77 9.42
C VAL A 462 22.00 2.29 9.44
N VAL A 463 22.92 1.40 9.11
CA VAL A 463 22.69 -0.05 9.10
C VAL A 463 23.58 -0.69 10.14
N LEU A 464 23.00 -1.11 11.26
CA LEU A 464 23.67 -1.86 12.32
C LEU A 464 23.65 -3.35 11.95
N ASP A 465 24.80 -3.91 11.59
CA ASP A 465 24.90 -5.36 11.44
C ASP A 465 25.02 -6.01 12.82
N GLY A 466 24.28 -7.10 13.06
CA GLY A 466 24.23 -7.81 14.32
C GLY A 466 25.58 -8.40 14.78
N SER A 467 26.54 -8.49 13.85
CA SER A 467 27.94 -8.88 14.08
C SER A 467 28.91 -7.70 14.26
N GLU A 468 28.51 -6.47 13.93
CA GLU A 468 29.41 -5.32 13.87
C GLU A 468 29.53 -4.52 15.17
N ALA A 469 30.65 -3.81 15.29
CA ALA A 469 30.93 -2.84 16.33
C ALA A 469 29.97 -1.63 16.24
N PRO A 470 29.86 -0.81 17.31
CA PRO A 470 29.02 0.39 17.31
C PRO A 470 29.35 1.32 16.13
N ILE A 471 28.32 1.90 15.52
CA ILE A 471 28.51 2.74 14.33
C ILE A 471 28.86 4.15 14.74
N ARG A 472 30.01 4.62 14.28
CA ARG A 472 30.41 6.02 14.40
C ARG A 472 29.59 6.91 13.46
N ILE A 473 28.95 7.94 14.03
CA ILE A 473 28.30 9.04 13.34
C ILE A 473 29.12 10.30 13.59
N ASP A 474 29.52 10.95 12.50
CA ASP A 474 30.16 12.26 12.56
C ASP A 474 29.10 13.32 12.25
N ALA A 475 28.81 14.18 13.23
CA ALA A 475 27.85 15.26 13.13
C ALA A 475 28.58 16.61 13.04
N LYS A 476 28.09 17.49 12.16
CA LYS A 476 28.67 18.81 11.93
C LYS A 476 27.57 19.82 11.66
N ALA A 477 27.62 20.96 12.35
CA ALA A 477 26.80 22.11 12.00
C ALA A 477 27.62 23.05 11.10
N LEU A 478 27.08 23.40 9.92
CA LEU A 478 27.76 24.28 8.96
C LEU A 478 27.27 25.73 9.00
N LEU A 479 26.01 25.94 9.41
CA LEU A 479 25.32 27.22 9.26
C LEU A 479 25.38 28.09 10.52
N SER A 480 25.04 27.48 11.65
CA SER A 480 24.91 28.12 12.96
C SER A 480 25.18 27.09 14.06
N SER A 481 25.31 27.56 15.30
CA SER A 481 25.42 26.62 16.42
C SER A 481 24.10 25.89 16.59
N GLU A 482 24.16 24.56 16.68
CA GLU A 482 22.97 23.69 16.75
C GLU A 482 23.07 22.73 17.93
N LYS A 483 21.91 22.45 18.55
CA LYS A 483 21.85 21.48 19.64
C LYS A 483 21.70 20.06 19.09
N LEU A 484 22.75 19.26 19.23
CA LEU A 484 22.76 17.84 18.89
C LEU A 484 22.12 17.03 20.01
N VAL A 485 20.96 16.42 19.74
CA VAL A 485 20.22 15.55 20.64
C VAL A 485 19.78 14.30 19.87
N PRO A 486 20.68 13.30 19.67
CA PRO A 486 20.36 12.11 18.90
C PRO A 486 19.27 11.30 19.60
N THR A 487 18.36 10.74 18.81
CA THR A 487 17.29 9.86 19.29
C THR A 487 16.97 8.86 18.20
N ALA A 488 16.98 7.57 18.53
CA ALA A 488 16.77 6.49 17.57
C ALA A 488 15.89 5.40 18.16
N ILE A 489 14.95 4.93 17.35
CA ILE A 489 14.01 3.88 17.70
C ILE A 489 13.94 2.85 16.57
N LEU A 490 13.85 1.57 16.92
CA LEU A 490 13.47 0.47 16.03
C LEU A 490 12.09 -0.01 16.46
N ASN A 491 11.06 0.29 15.67
CA ASN A 491 9.65 0.04 16.01
C ASN A 491 8.93 -0.86 15.00
N LYS A 492 9.67 -1.40 14.02
CA LYS A 492 9.16 -2.30 12.99
C LYS A 492 10.15 -3.43 12.75
N ILE A 493 9.62 -4.59 12.38
CA ILE A 493 10.42 -5.72 11.90
C ILE A 493 10.00 -6.08 10.47
N ARG A 494 10.97 -6.26 9.58
CA ARG A 494 10.76 -6.74 8.21
C ARG A 494 11.29 -8.15 8.10
N VAL A 495 10.39 -9.09 7.83
CA VAL A 495 10.74 -10.49 7.60
C VAL A 495 10.71 -10.76 6.09
N PRO A 496 11.81 -11.23 5.48
CA PRO A 496 11.85 -11.55 4.06
C PRO A 496 11.19 -12.91 3.78
N PHE A 497 10.40 -12.98 2.71
CA PHE A 497 9.76 -14.19 2.22
C PHE A 497 10.04 -14.40 0.74
N ARG A 498 10.43 -15.62 0.38
CA ARG A 498 10.46 -16.10 -0.99
C ARG A 498 9.13 -16.75 -1.37
N PRO A 499 8.73 -16.71 -2.64
CA PRO A 499 7.51 -17.38 -3.07
C PRO A 499 7.69 -18.90 -2.91
N VAL A 500 6.67 -19.55 -2.34
CA VAL A 500 6.60 -21.02 -2.24
C VAL A 500 6.09 -21.65 -3.54
N ASP A 501 5.38 -20.86 -4.34
CA ASP A 501 4.85 -21.26 -5.63
C ASP A 501 4.83 -20.06 -6.58
N SER A 502 5.08 -20.32 -7.86
CA SER A 502 5.08 -19.33 -8.93
C SER A 502 4.36 -19.88 -10.16
N ASN A 503 3.16 -19.38 -10.42
CA ASN A 503 2.34 -19.82 -11.55
C ASN A 503 2.34 -18.75 -12.64
N LEU A 504 2.89 -19.09 -13.81
CA LEU A 504 2.80 -18.26 -15.01
C LEU A 504 1.68 -18.81 -15.89
N SER A 505 0.70 -17.97 -16.20
CA SER A 505 -0.45 -18.35 -17.02
C SER A 505 -0.77 -17.30 -18.08
N SER A 506 -1.32 -17.76 -19.21
CA SER A 506 -1.92 -16.90 -20.21
C SER A 506 -3.32 -16.48 -19.77
N LEU A 507 -3.61 -15.18 -19.85
CA LEU A 507 -4.93 -14.67 -19.51
C LEU A 507 -5.95 -14.93 -20.63
N PRO A 508 -7.26 -14.86 -20.34
CA PRO A 508 -8.29 -15.08 -21.34
C PRO A 508 -8.18 -14.11 -22.52
N THR A 509 -8.18 -14.64 -23.73
CA THR A 509 -8.09 -13.87 -24.99
C THR A 509 -9.28 -12.93 -25.21
N CYS A 510 -10.43 -13.22 -24.61
CA CYS A 510 -11.64 -12.41 -24.74
C CYS A 510 -11.58 -11.07 -24.00
N ARG A 511 -10.61 -10.88 -23.10
CA ARG A 511 -10.47 -9.68 -22.26
C ARG A 511 -9.06 -9.11 -22.26
N ASP A 512 -8.05 -9.97 -22.13
CA ASP A 512 -6.67 -9.61 -21.83
C ASP A 512 -5.74 -9.82 -23.03
N LYS A 513 -6.23 -9.48 -24.22
CA LYS A 513 -5.46 -9.43 -25.46
C LYS A 513 -5.39 -7.97 -25.92
N LEU A 514 -4.20 -7.51 -26.25
CA LEU A 514 -4.00 -6.14 -26.74
C LEU A 514 -4.43 -6.04 -28.22
N PRO A 515 -4.84 -4.84 -28.70
CA PRO A 515 -5.16 -4.59 -30.11
C PRO A 515 -4.06 -4.98 -31.09
N SER A 516 -2.79 -4.91 -30.67
CA SER A 516 -1.63 -5.40 -31.44
C SER A 516 -1.61 -6.91 -31.67
N GLY A 517 -2.55 -7.66 -31.07
CA GLY A 517 -2.61 -9.12 -31.11
C GLY A 517 -1.82 -9.80 -29.99
N LYS A 518 -1.07 -9.04 -29.19
CA LYS A 518 -0.24 -9.56 -28.10
C LYS A 518 -1.10 -10.03 -26.93
N GLN A 519 -0.81 -11.24 -26.44
CA GLN A 519 -1.49 -11.83 -25.29
C GLN A 519 -0.87 -11.33 -23.99
N ILE A 520 -1.70 -10.84 -23.05
CA ILE A 520 -1.22 -10.50 -21.71
C ILE A 520 -1.11 -11.78 -20.89
N LEU A 521 0.00 -11.91 -20.16
CA LEU A 521 0.29 -13.02 -19.27
C LEU A 521 0.21 -12.54 -17.82
N ALA A 522 -0.02 -13.47 -16.91
CA ALA A 522 0.01 -13.22 -15.49
C ALA A 522 0.95 -14.17 -14.77
N LEU A 523 1.74 -13.61 -13.86
CA LEU A 523 2.54 -14.33 -12.88
C LEU A 523 1.88 -14.17 -11.50
N THR A 524 1.42 -15.27 -10.93
CA THR A 524 0.93 -15.35 -9.55
C THR A 524 2.01 -15.94 -8.66
N LEU A 525 2.51 -15.13 -7.72
CA LEU A 525 3.48 -15.55 -6.71
C LEU A 525 2.73 -15.78 -5.39
N THR A 526 2.87 -16.97 -4.82
CA THR A 526 2.26 -17.31 -3.53
C THR A 526 3.32 -17.33 -2.45
N TYR A 527 3.09 -16.59 -1.37
CA TYR A 527 3.93 -16.54 -0.18
C TYR A 527 3.12 -17.06 1.00
N LYS A 528 3.74 -17.86 1.87
CA LYS A 528 3.12 -18.37 3.11
C LYS A 528 3.88 -17.85 4.31
N PHE A 529 3.15 -17.41 5.32
CA PHE A 529 3.73 -16.95 6.58
C PHE A 529 2.81 -17.30 7.75
N LYS A 530 3.40 -17.48 8.93
CA LYS A 530 2.70 -17.82 10.17
C LYS A 530 2.91 -16.70 11.17
N LEU A 531 1.84 -16.34 11.88
CA LEU A 531 1.86 -15.42 13.00
C LEU A 531 1.63 -16.22 14.27
N GLU A 532 2.60 -16.22 15.20
CA GLU A 532 2.47 -16.88 16.51
C GLU A 532 1.55 -16.10 17.46
N GLU A 533 1.40 -14.80 17.23
CA GLU A 533 0.56 -13.86 17.98
C GLU A 533 -0.05 -12.85 17.01
N GLY A 534 -1.20 -12.27 17.37
CA GLY A 534 -1.86 -11.25 16.57
C GLY A 534 -0.98 -10.02 16.36
N ALA A 535 -0.95 -9.49 15.13
CA ALA A 535 -0.07 -8.40 14.77
C ALA A 535 -0.61 -7.49 13.66
N GLU A 536 -0.18 -6.23 13.66
CA GLU A 536 -0.39 -5.29 12.56
C GLU A 536 0.71 -5.47 11.50
N ILE A 537 0.34 -6.01 10.35
CA ILE A 537 1.28 -6.31 9.25
C ILE A 537 1.05 -5.43 8.02
N LYS A 538 2.10 -5.22 7.24
CA LYS A 538 2.08 -4.48 5.98
C LYS A 538 3.01 -5.15 4.96
N PRO A 539 2.50 -5.62 3.81
CA PRO A 539 3.34 -6.10 2.73
C PRO A 539 4.22 -4.98 2.16
N TYR A 540 5.49 -5.28 1.90
CA TYR A 540 6.45 -4.35 1.34
C TYR A 540 7.23 -5.01 0.21
N ILE A 541 7.07 -4.47 -1.00
CA ILE A 541 7.67 -4.98 -2.25
C ILE A 541 8.49 -3.82 -2.85
N PRO A 542 9.76 -3.64 -2.46
CA PRO A 542 10.55 -2.46 -2.79
C PRO A 542 10.61 -2.13 -4.30
N LEU A 543 10.64 -3.17 -5.14
CA LEU A 543 10.79 -3.02 -6.59
C LEU A 543 9.56 -2.39 -7.28
N LEU A 544 8.37 -2.57 -6.71
CA LEU A 544 7.09 -2.22 -7.33
C LEU A 544 6.35 -1.11 -6.57
N ASN A 545 6.40 -1.12 -5.24
CA ASN A 545 5.70 -0.15 -4.40
C ASN A 545 6.06 1.30 -4.75
N ASN A 546 5.09 2.20 -4.51
CA ASN A 546 5.17 3.62 -4.82
C ASN A 546 5.42 3.93 -6.31
N ARG A 547 5.05 3.02 -7.22
CA ARG A 547 5.10 3.25 -8.68
C ARG A 547 3.85 2.68 -9.33
N ILE A 548 3.13 3.51 -10.10
CA ILE A 548 1.88 3.13 -10.76
C ILE A 548 2.00 3.34 -12.26
N TYR A 549 2.27 4.57 -12.68
CA TYR A 549 2.39 4.91 -14.10
C TYR A 549 3.83 4.75 -14.59
N ASP A 550 4.80 5.07 -13.73
CA ASP A 550 6.26 4.96 -13.90
C ASP A 550 6.78 3.54 -13.64
N THR A 551 6.07 2.53 -14.13
CA THR A 551 6.51 1.15 -14.08
C THR A 551 6.26 0.43 -15.39
N LYS A 552 7.13 -0.54 -15.69
CA LYS A 552 7.01 -1.38 -16.89
C LYS A 552 6.07 -2.56 -16.69
N PHE A 553 5.53 -2.77 -15.49
CA PHE A 553 4.54 -3.81 -15.22
C PHE A 553 3.13 -3.24 -15.20
N GLU A 554 2.16 -4.00 -15.66
CA GLU A 554 0.75 -3.55 -15.76
C GLU A 554 -0.03 -3.73 -14.45
N SER A 555 0.52 -4.51 -13.51
CA SER A 555 -0.17 -4.87 -12.26
C SER A 555 0.82 -5.28 -11.17
N GLN A 556 0.41 -5.05 -9.92
CA GLN A 556 1.09 -5.47 -8.70
C GLN A 556 0.08 -5.80 -7.57
N PHE A 557 -1.14 -6.20 -7.94
CA PHE A 557 -2.20 -6.45 -6.98
C PHE A 557 -1.85 -7.63 -6.09
N TYR A 558 -2.22 -7.55 -4.81
CA TYR A 558 -2.12 -8.68 -3.92
C TYR A 558 -3.36 -8.81 -3.03
N PHE A 559 -3.55 -10.01 -2.50
CA PHE A 559 -4.45 -10.22 -1.37
C PHE A 559 -3.84 -11.17 -0.34
N ILE A 560 -4.29 -11.03 0.91
CA ILE A 560 -3.91 -11.87 2.05
C ILE A 560 -5.11 -12.70 2.45
N SER A 561 -4.93 -14.02 2.51
CA SER A 561 -5.97 -14.99 2.86
C SER A 561 -5.50 -16.02 3.87
N ASP A 562 -6.40 -16.54 4.69
CA ASP A 562 -6.12 -17.63 5.63
C ASP A 562 -6.19 -19.03 4.96
N SER A 563 -6.04 -20.08 5.77
CA SER A 563 -6.19 -21.48 5.33
C SER A 563 -7.59 -21.83 4.83
N ASN A 564 -8.62 -21.11 5.28
CA ASN A 564 -10.01 -21.23 4.82
C ASN A 564 -10.28 -20.44 3.53
N LYS A 565 -9.26 -19.81 2.94
CA LYS A 565 -9.35 -18.95 1.73
C LYS A 565 -10.12 -17.65 1.97
N ARG A 566 -10.42 -17.28 3.22
CA ARG A 566 -11.02 -15.99 3.56
C ARG A 566 -10.02 -14.89 3.32
N VAL A 567 -10.40 -13.86 2.57
CA VAL A 567 -9.55 -12.69 2.32
C VAL A 567 -9.71 -11.67 3.44
N TYR A 568 -8.58 -11.27 4.03
CA TYR A 568 -8.48 -10.26 5.07
C TYR A 568 -8.06 -8.89 4.53
N ALA A 569 -7.26 -8.88 3.47
CA ALA A 569 -6.73 -7.66 2.89
C ALA A 569 -6.48 -7.79 1.39
N THR A 570 -6.59 -6.65 0.71
CA THR A 570 -6.18 -6.47 -0.68
C THR A 570 -5.34 -5.20 -0.77
N GLY A 571 -4.42 -5.13 -1.73
CA GLY A 571 -3.62 -3.95 -1.95
C GLY A 571 -2.88 -3.94 -3.28
N ASP A 572 -2.14 -2.86 -3.52
CA ASP A 572 -1.42 -2.57 -4.77
C ASP A 572 -0.18 -1.69 -4.45
N ALA A 573 0.13 -0.66 -5.25
CA ALA A 573 1.31 0.20 -5.16
C ALA A 573 1.54 0.85 -3.79
N TYR A 574 0.46 1.10 -3.04
CA TYR A 574 0.49 1.74 -1.72
C TYR A 574 -0.09 0.81 -0.65
N PRO A 575 0.66 -0.22 -0.19
CA PRO A 575 0.19 -1.16 0.82
C PRO A 575 -0.25 -0.48 2.11
N LYS A 576 -1.39 -0.91 2.66
CA LYS A 576 -1.90 -0.48 3.97
C LYS A 576 -1.64 -1.54 5.03
N SER A 577 -1.52 -1.09 6.28
CA SER A 577 -1.40 -1.99 7.43
C SER A 577 -2.72 -2.69 7.73
N VAL A 578 -2.65 -3.96 8.14
CA VAL A 578 -3.80 -4.82 8.43
C VAL A 578 -3.52 -5.57 9.72
N LYS A 579 -4.49 -5.57 10.63
CA LYS A 579 -4.43 -6.37 11.86
C LYS A 579 -4.89 -7.79 11.56
N LEU A 580 -4.02 -8.75 11.83
CA LEU A 580 -4.31 -10.18 11.72
C LEU A 580 -4.13 -10.83 13.09
N GLY A 581 -4.94 -11.85 13.38
CA GLY A 581 -4.77 -12.66 14.58
C GLY A 581 -3.62 -13.65 14.43
N LYS A 582 -3.42 -14.48 15.45
CA LYS A 582 -2.57 -15.65 15.36
C LYS A 582 -3.10 -16.61 14.28
N GLY A 583 -2.21 -17.23 13.51
CA GLY A 583 -2.58 -18.21 12.48
C GLY A 583 -1.66 -18.24 11.27
N GLU A 584 -2.03 -19.08 10.30
CA GLU A 584 -1.33 -19.21 9.01
C GLU A 584 -2.04 -18.43 7.91
N TYR A 585 -1.25 -17.68 7.15
CA TYR A 585 -1.72 -16.81 6.09
C TYR A 585 -0.94 -17.05 4.80
N SER A 586 -1.61 -16.76 3.68
CA SER A 586 -1.02 -16.74 2.35
C SER A 586 -1.24 -15.40 1.68
N LEU A 587 -0.17 -14.81 1.16
CA LEU A 587 -0.22 -13.64 0.29
C LEU A 587 -0.05 -14.10 -1.15
N GLN A 588 -0.96 -13.71 -2.03
CA GLN A 588 -0.83 -13.92 -3.47
C GLN A 588 -0.59 -12.58 -4.16
N LEU A 589 0.55 -12.45 -4.83
CA LEU A 589 0.93 -11.27 -5.62
C LEU A 589 0.72 -11.59 -7.10
N TYR A 590 0.07 -10.68 -7.81
CA TYR A 590 -0.35 -10.83 -9.19
C TYR A 590 0.29 -9.76 -10.06
N ILE A 591 1.14 -10.20 -10.99
CA ILE A 591 1.92 -9.34 -11.87
C ILE A 591 1.55 -9.64 -13.32
N ARG A 592 1.25 -8.60 -14.09
CA ARG A 592 0.87 -8.70 -15.50
C ARG A 592 1.89 -8.06 -16.42
N HIS A 593 2.15 -8.72 -17.54
CA HIS A 593 2.92 -8.16 -18.65
C HIS A 593 2.73 -9.01 -19.93
N GLU A 594 2.82 -8.39 -21.10
CA GLU A 594 2.96 -9.09 -22.39
C GLU A 594 4.29 -9.86 -22.61
N ASN A 595 5.35 -9.57 -21.84
CA ASN A 595 6.70 -10.08 -22.09
C ASN A 595 7.07 -11.16 -21.06
N VAL A 596 7.07 -12.41 -21.52
CA VAL A 596 7.42 -13.60 -20.72
C VAL A 596 8.76 -13.44 -19.99
N ARG A 597 9.77 -12.87 -20.67
CA ARG A 597 11.13 -12.75 -20.12
C ARG A 597 11.17 -11.82 -18.90
N TYR A 598 10.27 -10.84 -18.82
CA TYR A 598 10.20 -9.94 -17.67
C TYR A 598 9.54 -10.65 -16.50
N LEU A 599 8.46 -11.40 -16.74
CA LEU A 599 7.79 -12.20 -15.72
C LEU A 599 8.71 -13.32 -15.18
N ASP A 600 9.49 -13.97 -16.04
CA ASP A 600 10.46 -15.00 -15.61
C ASP A 600 11.48 -14.46 -14.62
N LYS A 601 11.98 -13.22 -14.81
CA LYS A 601 12.88 -12.56 -13.86
C LYS A 601 12.23 -12.25 -12.51
N MET A 602 10.90 -12.20 -12.45
CA MET A 602 10.13 -11.89 -11.25
C MET A 602 9.74 -13.14 -10.44
N LYS A 603 9.97 -14.36 -10.95
CA LYS A 603 9.62 -15.62 -10.26
C LYS A 603 10.24 -15.77 -8.87
N GLN A 604 11.38 -15.13 -8.62
CA GLN A 604 12.12 -15.18 -7.35
C GLN A 604 12.02 -13.87 -6.56
N LEU A 605 11.01 -13.03 -6.86
CA LEU A 605 10.83 -11.74 -6.19
C LEU A 605 10.66 -11.94 -4.68
N VAL A 606 11.57 -11.37 -3.90
CA VAL A 606 11.47 -11.37 -2.44
C VAL A 606 10.50 -10.27 -2.01
N LEU A 607 9.57 -10.66 -1.15
CA LEU A 607 8.62 -9.77 -0.47
C LEU A 607 9.04 -9.64 0.99
N PHE A 608 8.77 -8.49 1.60
CA PHE A 608 8.88 -8.33 3.04
C PHE A 608 7.48 -8.22 3.65
N ILE A 609 7.28 -8.87 4.80
CA ILE A 609 6.16 -8.56 5.68
C ILE A 609 6.71 -7.66 6.79
N GLU A 610 6.30 -6.40 6.78
CA GLU A 610 6.62 -5.42 7.83
C GLU A 610 5.59 -5.56 8.95
N ARG A 611 6.03 -5.90 10.15
CA ARG A 611 5.20 -5.94 11.37
C ARG A 611 5.54 -4.75 12.24
N LYS A 612 4.52 -4.03 12.70
CA LYS A 612 4.69 -2.97 13.71
C LYS A 612 4.89 -3.61 15.08
N LEU A 613 5.91 -3.17 15.80
CA LEU A 613 6.16 -3.58 17.17
C LEU A 613 5.29 -2.75 18.12
N ASP A 614 4.81 -3.39 19.19
CA ASP A 614 4.13 -2.67 20.26
C ASP A 614 5.11 -1.75 21.00
N GLU A 615 4.60 -0.78 21.76
CA GLU A 615 5.43 0.20 22.47
C GLU A 615 6.41 -0.47 23.45
N LYS A 616 6.02 -1.60 24.04
CA LYS A 616 6.87 -2.39 24.96
C LYS A 616 7.98 -3.16 24.24
N GLU A 617 7.76 -3.52 22.97
CA GLU A 617 8.74 -4.24 22.14
C GLU A 617 9.63 -3.29 21.32
N SER A 618 9.26 -2.01 21.24
CA SER A 618 10.01 -1.00 20.51
C SER A 618 11.36 -0.75 21.18
N ILE A 619 12.44 -0.78 20.39
CA ILE A 619 13.80 -0.70 20.91
C ILE A 619 14.34 0.71 20.76
N TRP A 620 14.65 1.34 21.88
CA TRP A 620 15.40 2.59 21.92
C TRP A 620 16.90 2.30 21.93
N LEU A 621 17.62 2.91 20.99
CA LEU A 621 19.06 2.74 20.88
C LEU A 621 19.79 3.74 21.76
N ASN A 622 20.94 3.31 22.27
CA ASN A 622 21.81 4.12 23.13
C ASN A 622 22.96 4.71 22.31
N PHE A 623 23.43 5.88 22.74
CA PHE A 623 24.54 6.60 22.12
C PHE A 623 25.72 6.70 23.09
N PHE A 624 26.95 6.71 22.56
CA PHE A 624 28.18 6.66 23.35
C PHE A 624 29.26 7.58 22.77
N SER A 625 30.09 8.17 23.61
CA SER A 625 31.24 8.98 23.18
C SER A 625 32.48 8.13 22.84
N GLN A 626 32.48 6.86 23.25
CA GLN A 626 33.60 5.93 23.09
C GLN A 626 33.15 4.66 22.34
N PRO A 627 34.02 4.05 21.51
CA PRO A 627 33.68 2.86 20.74
C PRO A 627 33.32 1.66 21.63
N ASP A 628 33.99 1.50 22.77
CA ASP A 628 33.74 0.40 23.72
C ASP A 628 32.59 0.69 24.70
N GLY A 629 31.92 1.84 24.57
CA GLY A 629 30.84 2.27 25.47
C GLY A 629 29.69 1.26 25.60
N PRO A 630 29.22 0.63 24.51
CA PRO A 630 28.18 -0.42 24.59
C PRO A 630 28.58 -1.66 25.38
N ILE A 631 29.87 -1.98 25.46
CA ILE A 631 30.38 -3.16 26.18
C ILE A 631 30.68 -2.80 27.63
N THR A 632 31.32 -1.65 27.85
CA THR A 632 31.76 -1.20 29.19
C THR A 632 30.63 -0.58 30.01
N GLY A 633 29.54 -0.14 29.38
CA GLY A 633 28.43 0.57 30.02
C GLY A 633 28.75 2.02 30.43
N ASN A 634 29.95 2.51 30.13
CA ASN A 634 30.43 3.85 30.45
C ASN A 634 30.42 4.77 29.21
N GLY A 635 30.49 6.09 29.42
CA GLY A 635 30.63 7.06 28.32
C GLY A 635 29.34 7.29 27.49
N GLY A 636 28.16 7.21 28.10
CA GLY A 636 26.89 7.48 27.43
C GLY A 636 26.77 8.93 26.92
N PHE A 637 26.34 9.08 25.67
CA PHE A 637 26.15 10.36 24.99
C PHE A 637 24.67 10.76 25.01
N LYS A 638 24.35 11.97 25.49
CA LYS A 638 22.96 12.47 25.58
C LYS A 638 22.71 13.65 24.63
N SER A 639 23.57 14.66 24.70
CA SER A 639 23.47 15.85 23.87
C SER A 639 24.78 16.61 23.86
N SER A 640 25.01 17.39 22.81
CA SER A 640 26.09 18.36 22.71
C SER A 640 25.61 19.62 21.97
N THR A 641 26.39 20.69 22.04
CA THR A 641 26.21 21.90 21.24
C THR A 641 27.26 21.91 20.16
N LEU A 642 26.84 21.76 18.91
CA LEU A 642 27.75 21.81 17.76
C LEU A 642 28.14 23.26 17.51
N ILE A 643 29.45 23.50 17.43
CA ILE A 643 30.04 24.77 17.03
C ILE A 643 30.16 24.76 15.50
N PRO A 644 29.79 25.85 14.80
CA PRO A 644 29.90 25.93 13.35
C PRO A 644 31.30 25.53 12.84
N GLY A 645 31.35 24.57 11.92
CA GLY A 645 32.60 24.12 11.32
C GLY A 645 33.36 23.03 12.09
N GLU A 646 33.05 22.79 13.37
CA GLU A 646 33.62 21.70 14.15
C GLU A 646 32.85 20.40 13.94
N MET A 647 33.59 19.29 13.91
CA MET A 647 33.03 17.95 13.76
C MET A 647 33.04 17.25 15.11
N GLU A 648 31.89 16.71 15.49
CA GLU A 648 31.75 15.90 16.71
C GLU A 648 31.34 14.48 16.32
N ALA A 649 31.97 13.49 16.95
CA ALA A 649 31.70 12.09 16.69
C ALA A 649 31.08 11.43 17.91
N PHE A 650 30.08 10.57 17.67
CA PHE A 650 29.52 9.68 18.67
C PHE A 650 29.18 8.33 18.03
N TYR A 651 28.93 7.33 18.86
CA TYR A 651 28.66 5.96 18.44
C TYR A 651 27.22 5.58 18.73
N VAL A 652 26.55 4.95 17.77
CA VAL A 652 25.25 4.31 17.95
C VAL A 652 25.49 2.85 18.31
N GLY A 653 25.09 2.45 19.52
CA GLY A 653 25.25 1.09 20.00
C GLY A 653 24.18 0.15 19.40
N PRO A 654 24.54 -1.09 19.04
CA PRO A 654 23.55 -2.09 18.64
C PRO A 654 22.61 -2.43 19.82
N PRO A 655 21.40 -2.92 19.54
CA PRO A 655 20.49 -3.40 20.59
C PRO A 655 21.11 -4.56 21.37
N THR A 656 20.87 -4.61 22.68
CA THR A 656 21.29 -5.74 23.53
C THR A 656 20.45 -6.97 23.21
N LYS A 657 21.06 -8.16 23.22
CA LYS A 657 20.37 -9.42 22.84
C LYS A 657 19.09 -9.67 23.65
N ASP A 658 19.07 -9.32 24.92
CA ASP A 658 17.91 -9.50 25.81
C ASP A 658 16.72 -8.59 25.46
N LYS A 659 16.95 -7.53 24.67
CA LYS A 659 15.92 -6.59 24.22
C LYS A 659 15.38 -6.89 22.82
N LEU A 660 15.89 -7.92 22.14
CA LEU A 660 15.36 -8.32 20.85
C LEU A 660 13.99 -9.01 21.03
N PRO A 661 13.00 -8.74 20.15
CA PRO A 661 11.71 -9.40 20.23
C PRO A 661 11.85 -10.92 20.04
N LYS A 662 11.08 -11.72 20.78
CA LYS A 662 11.17 -13.20 20.74
C LYS A 662 10.92 -13.79 19.34
N ASN A 663 10.12 -13.10 18.51
CA ASN A 663 9.71 -13.55 17.19
C ASN A 663 10.52 -12.89 16.05
N CYS A 664 11.85 -12.96 16.15
CA CYS A 664 12.77 -12.28 15.22
C CYS A 664 13.72 -13.29 14.56
N PRO A 665 13.33 -13.91 13.42
CA PRO A 665 14.18 -14.92 12.77
C PRO A 665 15.45 -14.28 12.19
N ALA A 666 16.53 -15.08 12.12
CA ALA A 666 17.79 -14.65 11.51
C ALA A 666 17.59 -14.12 10.08
N GLY A 667 18.27 -13.03 9.73
CA GLY A 667 18.09 -12.33 8.46
C GLY A 667 16.88 -11.39 8.39
N SER A 668 16.08 -11.29 9.47
CA SER A 668 15.10 -10.21 9.61
C SER A 668 15.80 -8.87 9.80
N VAL A 669 15.11 -7.80 9.42
CA VAL A 669 15.62 -6.44 9.54
C VAL A 669 14.69 -5.64 10.45
N LEU A 670 15.18 -5.24 11.62
CA LEU A 670 14.50 -4.23 12.44
C LEU A 670 14.69 -2.87 11.80
N VAL A 671 13.63 -2.09 11.67
CA VAL A 671 13.62 -0.79 10.98
C VAL A 671 12.99 0.25 11.88
N GLY A 672 13.52 1.46 11.84
CA GLY A 672 12.88 2.62 12.43
C GLY A 672 13.53 3.90 11.95
N ALA A 673 13.68 4.88 12.84
CA ALA A 673 14.19 6.19 12.47
C ALA A 673 15.15 6.75 13.53
N ILE A 674 16.14 7.53 13.07
CA ILE A 674 17.06 8.32 13.89
C ILE A 674 16.94 9.80 13.54
N SER A 675 16.93 10.66 14.56
CA SER A 675 16.89 12.12 14.42
C SER A 675 17.97 12.75 15.30
N TYR A 676 18.58 13.84 14.84
CA TYR A 676 19.74 14.45 15.50
C TYR A 676 19.46 15.83 16.12
N GLY A 677 18.59 16.64 15.50
CA GLY A 677 18.28 17.99 15.98
C GLY A 677 17.02 18.03 16.86
N LYS A 678 16.89 19.10 17.65
CA LYS A 678 15.63 19.49 18.31
C LYS A 678 15.23 20.90 17.81
N PRO A 679 14.05 21.08 17.17
CA PRO A 679 13.61 22.40 16.72
C PRO A 679 13.35 23.35 17.89
N THR A 680 13.55 24.65 17.67
CA THR A 680 13.40 25.70 18.69
C THR A 680 11.96 26.20 18.80
N LEU A 681 11.25 26.32 17.67
CA LEU A 681 9.82 26.61 17.62
C LEU A 681 8.99 25.32 17.77
N GLY A 682 8.55 25.04 19.00
CA GLY A 682 7.75 23.85 19.33
C GLY A 682 6.37 23.82 18.67
N THR A 683 6.10 22.79 17.88
CA THR A 683 4.72 22.38 17.57
C THR A 683 4.18 21.51 18.71
N LYS A 684 2.88 21.63 19.01
CA LYS A 684 2.18 21.03 20.18
C LYS A 684 2.17 19.48 20.26
N LYS A 685 2.99 18.78 19.48
CA LYS A 685 3.18 17.32 19.52
C LYS A 685 4.65 17.04 19.81
N GLU A 686 5.10 17.33 21.02
CA GLU A 686 6.40 16.85 21.51
C GLU A 686 6.27 15.36 21.88
N GLY A 687 6.20 14.47 20.89
CA GLY A 687 6.44 13.05 21.13
C GLY A 687 7.93 12.76 21.22
N GLN A 688 8.29 11.71 21.96
CA GLN A 688 9.67 11.19 21.99
C GLN A 688 10.09 10.55 20.66
N ASN A 689 9.15 10.34 19.73
CA ASN A 689 9.35 9.61 18.48
C ASN A 689 10.18 10.43 17.45
N PRO A 690 11.32 9.92 16.97
CA PRO A 690 12.15 10.57 15.95
C PRO A 690 11.40 10.97 14.67
N GLN A 691 10.35 10.23 14.31
CA GLN A 691 9.54 10.50 13.10
C GLN A 691 8.67 11.75 13.20
N GLU A 692 8.46 12.27 14.42
CA GLU A 692 7.74 13.53 14.64
C GLU A 692 8.66 14.75 14.56
N ARG A 693 9.98 14.53 14.48
CA ARG A 693 10.94 15.59 14.25
C ARG A 693 10.98 15.99 12.77
N PRO A 694 11.41 17.23 12.47
CA PRO A 694 11.42 17.74 11.09
C PRO A 694 12.26 16.88 10.14
N VAL A 695 13.38 16.36 10.64
CA VAL A 695 14.31 15.50 9.89
C VAL A 695 14.50 14.20 10.65
N SER A 696 14.27 13.10 9.95
CA SER A 696 14.56 11.76 10.43
C SER A 696 15.16 10.92 9.31
N TYR A 697 16.08 10.05 9.67
CA TYR A 697 16.85 9.21 8.77
C TYR A 697 16.52 7.74 9.04
N PRO A 698 16.50 6.88 8.01
CA PRO A 698 16.29 5.45 8.20
C PRO A 698 17.43 4.84 9.01
N ILE A 699 17.07 4.09 10.05
CA ILE A 699 17.98 3.21 10.77
C ILE A 699 17.45 1.78 10.71
N SER A 700 18.36 0.84 10.45
CA SER A 700 18.05 -0.57 10.40
C SER A 700 19.05 -1.39 11.20
N TYR A 701 18.59 -2.54 11.70
CA TYR A 701 19.42 -3.52 12.38
C TYR A 701 19.17 -4.90 11.77
N VAL A 702 20.23 -5.53 11.27
CA VAL A 702 20.17 -6.87 10.67
C VAL A 702 20.37 -7.90 11.77
N VAL A 703 19.40 -8.80 11.90
CA VAL A 703 19.41 -9.81 12.95
C VAL A 703 20.41 -10.90 12.60
N PRO A 704 21.42 -11.14 13.46
CA PRO A 704 22.50 -12.07 13.15
C PRO A 704 21.99 -13.52 13.17
N PRO A 705 22.74 -14.47 12.56
CA PRO A 705 22.42 -15.89 12.66
C PRO A 705 22.34 -16.35 14.12
N ASN A 706 21.40 -17.24 14.41
CA ASN A 706 21.35 -17.91 15.70
C ASN A 706 22.64 -18.74 15.88
N LYS A 707 23.11 -18.87 17.14
CA LYS A 707 24.13 -19.88 17.45
C LYS A 707 23.58 -21.24 17.00
N ILE A 708 24.39 -22.01 16.30
CA ILE A 708 24.14 -23.44 16.14
C ILE A 708 24.13 -23.97 17.57
N GLU A 709 22.98 -24.43 18.05
CA GLU A 709 22.98 -25.29 19.22
C GLU A 709 23.85 -26.47 18.79
N ASP A 710 25.03 -26.59 19.41
CA ASP A 710 25.77 -27.85 19.37
C ASP A 710 24.73 -28.89 19.74
N ASP A 711 24.41 -29.74 18.76
CA ASP A 711 23.54 -30.89 18.91
C ASP A 711 24.04 -31.55 20.19
N LYS A 712 23.32 -31.33 21.30
CA LYS A 712 23.62 -32.00 22.56
C LYS A 712 23.34 -33.44 22.21
N GLY A 713 24.39 -34.12 21.74
CA GLY A 713 24.37 -35.52 21.40
C GLY A 713 23.68 -36.17 22.56
N LYS A 714 22.58 -36.86 22.28
CA LYS A 714 21.75 -37.56 23.25
C LYS A 714 22.70 -38.19 24.27
N ASP A 715 22.87 -37.54 25.42
CA ASP A 715 23.64 -38.09 26.50
C ASP A 715 22.88 -39.35 26.86
N ILE A 716 23.52 -40.48 26.61
CA ILE A 716 23.05 -41.80 26.98
C ILE A 716 22.97 -41.74 28.50
N SER A 717 21.81 -41.33 29.02
CA SER A 717 21.52 -41.45 30.44
C SER A 717 21.76 -42.90 30.78
N THR A 718 22.66 -43.15 31.71
CA THR A 718 23.02 -44.47 32.21
C THR A 718 21.76 -45.23 32.60
N CYS A 719 21.21 -45.97 31.65
CA CYS A 719 20.05 -46.79 31.84
C CYS A 719 20.53 -48.05 32.55
N THR A 720 20.05 -48.25 33.78
CA THR A 720 20.26 -49.45 34.60
C THR A 720 19.53 -50.69 34.06
N LYS A 721 19.20 -50.73 32.75
CA LYS A 721 18.49 -51.82 32.07
C LYS A 721 19.41 -52.61 31.13
N SER A 722 19.15 -53.90 30.96
CA SER A 722 19.94 -54.77 30.08
C SER A 722 19.77 -54.39 28.60
N VAL A 723 20.80 -54.61 27.78
CA VAL A 723 20.79 -54.32 26.31
C VAL A 723 19.60 -54.98 25.60
N SER A 724 19.20 -56.17 26.05
CA SER A 724 18.04 -56.91 25.52
C SER A 724 16.71 -56.17 25.76
N GLN A 725 16.53 -55.57 26.93
CA GLN A 725 15.31 -54.81 27.26
C GLN A 725 15.21 -53.51 26.47
N HIS A 726 16.33 -52.82 26.25
CA HIS A 726 16.36 -51.61 25.43
C HIS A 726 16.05 -51.90 23.95
N LEU A 727 16.54 -53.03 23.42
CA LEU A 727 16.23 -53.47 22.06
C LEU A 727 14.74 -53.77 21.89
N GLU A 728 14.13 -54.47 22.86
CA GLU A 728 12.69 -54.76 22.85
C GLU A 728 11.82 -53.49 22.93
N GLU A 729 12.22 -52.50 23.74
CA GLU A 729 11.54 -51.20 23.85
C GLU A 729 11.61 -50.41 22.52
N GLU A 730 12.77 -50.32 21.87
CA GLU A 730 12.94 -49.64 20.57
C GLU A 730 12.20 -50.36 19.43
N VAL A 731 12.21 -51.70 19.41
CA VAL A 731 11.45 -52.48 18.42
C VAL A 731 9.95 -52.29 18.60
N ARG A 732 9.45 -52.27 19.84
CA ARG A 732 8.05 -51.97 20.14
C ARG A 732 7.68 -50.58 19.65
N ASP A 733 8.46 -49.56 19.99
CA ASP A 733 8.17 -48.17 19.66
C ASP A 733 8.25 -47.93 18.14
N ALA A 734 9.14 -48.64 17.43
CA ALA A 734 9.19 -48.68 15.97
C ALA A 734 7.95 -49.36 15.35
N LYS A 735 7.49 -50.50 15.90
CA LYS A 735 6.24 -51.15 15.46
C LYS A 735 5.02 -50.24 15.69
N ILE A 736 4.95 -49.52 16.82
CA ILE A 736 3.89 -48.55 17.11
C ILE A 736 3.95 -47.35 16.16
N LYS A 737 5.14 -46.84 15.85
CA LYS A 737 5.35 -45.76 14.88
C LYS A 737 4.99 -46.17 13.46
N PHE A 738 5.17 -47.45 13.11
CA PHE A 738 4.69 -47.99 11.84
C PHE A 738 3.16 -48.15 11.83
N LEU A 739 2.56 -48.63 12.93
CA LEU A 739 1.09 -48.70 13.08
C LEU A 739 0.43 -47.32 12.91
N SER A 740 1.06 -46.25 13.40
CA SER A 740 0.54 -44.88 13.27
C SER A 740 0.74 -44.23 11.90
N SER A 741 1.66 -44.75 11.07
CA SER A 741 1.91 -44.22 9.71
C SER A 741 1.07 -44.90 8.62
N LEU A 742 0.49 -46.07 8.93
CA LEU A 742 -0.45 -46.80 8.07
C LEU A 742 -1.74 -46.01 7.87
N LYS A 743 -1.99 -45.58 6.63
CA LYS A 743 -3.24 -44.90 6.24
C LYS A 743 -4.32 -45.95 6.00
N GLN A 744 -5.50 -45.82 6.62
CA GLN A 744 -6.60 -46.79 6.47
C GLN A 744 -7.49 -46.51 5.23
N GLY A 745 -6.87 -46.12 4.11
CA GLY A 745 -7.56 -45.65 2.92
C GLY A 745 -8.13 -46.77 2.05
N THR A 746 -7.36 -47.85 1.87
CA THR A 746 -7.73 -49.02 1.08
C THR A 746 -8.13 -50.22 1.97
N GLU A 747 -8.85 -51.19 1.41
CA GLU A 747 -9.31 -52.37 2.15
C GLU A 747 -8.14 -53.27 2.62
N GLU A 748 -7.08 -53.35 1.81
CA GLU A 748 -5.83 -54.04 2.15
C GLU A 748 -5.11 -53.37 3.33
N GLU A 749 -4.98 -52.04 3.31
CA GLU A 749 -4.37 -51.28 4.42
C GLU A 749 -5.20 -51.39 5.71
N ARG A 750 -6.55 -51.45 5.60
CA ARG A 750 -7.45 -51.65 6.75
C ARG A 750 -7.29 -53.05 7.37
N SER A 751 -7.16 -54.09 6.55
CA SER A 751 -6.92 -55.46 7.04
C SER A 751 -5.55 -55.57 7.70
N ALA A 752 -4.51 -55.03 7.06
CA ALA A 752 -3.15 -55.01 7.61
C ALA A 752 -3.07 -54.23 8.93
N TRP A 753 -3.77 -53.10 9.05
CA TRP A 753 -3.85 -52.34 10.30
C TRP A 753 -4.58 -53.12 11.40
N LYS A 754 -5.68 -53.81 11.08
CA LYS A 754 -6.41 -54.69 12.03
C LYS A 754 -5.55 -55.88 12.49
N GLU A 755 -4.84 -56.54 11.59
CA GLU A 755 -3.94 -57.64 11.93
C GLU A 755 -2.80 -57.16 12.82
N LEU A 756 -2.13 -56.06 12.44
CA LEU A 756 -1.00 -55.50 13.20
C LEU A 756 -1.44 -54.98 14.57
N SER A 757 -2.59 -54.31 14.66
CA SER A 757 -3.14 -53.86 15.95
C SER A 757 -3.53 -55.01 16.85
N THR A 758 -4.09 -56.10 16.30
CA THR A 758 -4.45 -57.30 17.07
C THR A 758 -3.20 -58.03 17.57
N ALA A 759 -2.18 -58.17 16.71
CA ALA A 759 -0.89 -58.74 17.08
C ALA A 759 -0.20 -57.93 18.19
N LEU A 760 -0.11 -56.60 18.02
CA LEU A 760 0.49 -55.72 19.03
C LEU A 760 -0.30 -55.69 20.34
N LYS A 761 -1.64 -55.75 20.28
CA LYS A 761 -2.49 -55.88 21.48
C LYS A 761 -2.23 -57.18 22.23
N SER A 762 -1.98 -58.28 21.51
CA SER A 762 -1.66 -59.57 22.14
C SER A 762 -0.26 -59.57 22.79
N GLU A 763 0.69 -58.85 22.19
CA GLU A 763 2.07 -58.74 22.66
C GLU A 763 2.20 -57.75 23.84
N TYR A 764 1.41 -56.66 23.86
CA TYR A 764 1.47 -55.58 24.86
C TYR A 764 0.08 -55.13 25.37
N PRO A 765 -0.70 -56.00 26.04
CA PRO A 765 -2.12 -55.75 26.35
C PRO A 765 -2.40 -54.60 27.33
N LYS A 766 -1.41 -54.18 28.15
CA LYS A 766 -1.56 -53.09 29.13
C LYS A 766 -0.72 -51.85 28.80
N TYR A 767 -0.14 -51.76 27.59
CA TYR A 767 0.73 -50.64 27.23
C TYR A 767 -0.09 -49.45 26.72
N THR A 768 -0.31 -48.47 27.61
CA THR A 768 -1.17 -47.29 27.36
C THR A 768 -0.84 -46.54 26.06
N PRO A 769 0.44 -46.28 25.68
CA PRO A 769 0.73 -45.60 24.42
C PRO A 769 0.29 -46.36 23.16
N LEU A 770 0.33 -47.70 23.19
CA LEU A 770 -0.20 -48.53 22.09
C LEU A 770 -1.73 -48.43 22.04
N LEU A 771 -2.41 -48.57 23.18
CA LEU A 771 -3.88 -48.49 23.24
C LEU A 771 -4.39 -47.11 22.80
N ALA A 772 -3.70 -46.03 23.21
CA ALA A 772 -4.00 -44.67 22.77
C ALA A 772 -3.80 -44.49 21.24
N LYS A 773 -2.76 -45.10 20.66
CA LYS A 773 -2.55 -45.09 19.20
C LYS A 773 -3.58 -45.93 18.44
N ILE A 774 -4.07 -47.01 19.05
CA ILE A 774 -5.17 -47.79 18.48
C ILE A 774 -6.46 -46.98 18.50
N LEU A 775 -6.77 -46.28 19.60
CA LEU A 775 -7.90 -45.35 19.66
C LEU A 775 -7.81 -44.27 18.57
N GLU A 776 -6.65 -43.65 18.38
CA GLU A 776 -6.40 -42.67 17.30
C GLU A 776 -6.65 -43.27 15.89
N GLY A 777 -6.21 -44.52 15.67
CA GLY A 777 -6.46 -45.24 14.42
C GLY A 777 -7.93 -45.60 14.20
N VAL A 778 -8.67 -46.00 15.23
CA VAL A 778 -10.13 -46.25 15.15
C VAL A 778 -10.89 -44.96 14.80
N LEU A 779 -10.46 -43.82 15.36
CA LEU A 779 -11.03 -42.49 15.07
C LEU A 779 -10.74 -42.02 13.63
N SER A 780 -9.62 -42.45 13.05
CA SER A 780 -9.17 -42.05 11.70
C SER A 780 -9.86 -42.82 10.56
N ARG A 781 -10.71 -43.80 10.89
CA ARG A 781 -11.42 -44.66 9.92
C ARG A 781 -12.53 -43.88 9.19
N GLY A 782 -12.45 -43.81 7.86
CA GLY A 782 -13.48 -43.20 7.00
C GLY A 782 -14.82 -43.94 7.10
N GLY A 783 -15.93 -43.19 7.14
CA GLY A 783 -17.28 -43.70 7.46
C GLY A 783 -17.92 -44.54 6.36
N ASP A 784 -17.63 -45.84 6.36
CA ASP A 784 -18.29 -46.86 5.52
C ASP A 784 -19.22 -47.81 6.34
N GLY A 785 -19.48 -47.52 7.63
CA GLY A 785 -20.27 -48.37 8.54
C GLY A 785 -21.39 -47.66 9.29
N ASP A 786 -22.25 -48.42 9.98
CA ASP A 786 -23.33 -47.89 10.81
C ASP A 786 -22.76 -47.01 11.94
N ILE A 787 -23.27 -45.77 12.06
CA ILE A 787 -22.78 -44.74 13.00
C ILE A 787 -22.78 -45.28 14.43
N ILE A 788 -23.75 -46.12 14.81
CA ILE A 788 -23.85 -46.66 16.17
C ILE A 788 -22.70 -47.64 16.43
N SER A 789 -22.51 -48.62 15.54
CA SER A 789 -21.43 -49.62 15.64
C SER A 789 -20.02 -49.00 15.70
N GLN A 790 -19.76 -47.96 14.92
CA GLN A 790 -18.46 -47.26 14.94
C GLN A 790 -18.21 -46.53 16.25
N ASN A 791 -19.22 -45.86 16.82
CA ASN A 791 -19.09 -45.18 18.10
C ASN A 791 -18.99 -46.19 19.27
N GLU A 792 -19.57 -47.39 19.16
CA GLU A 792 -19.36 -48.49 20.11
C GLU A 792 -17.91 -49.02 20.06
N GLU A 793 -17.32 -49.17 18.87
CA GLU A 793 -15.89 -49.50 18.72
C GLU A 793 -14.99 -48.44 19.40
N VAL A 794 -15.31 -47.14 19.23
CA VAL A 794 -14.60 -46.03 19.88
C VAL A 794 -14.74 -46.09 21.40
N ILE A 795 -15.93 -46.37 21.93
CA ILE A 795 -16.16 -46.49 23.38
C ILE A 795 -15.36 -47.66 23.96
N ASN A 796 -15.33 -48.80 23.27
CA ASN A 796 -14.56 -49.97 23.70
C ASN A 796 -13.06 -49.67 23.72
N ALA A 797 -12.53 -49.07 22.64
CA ALA A 797 -11.11 -48.68 22.57
C ALA A 797 -10.75 -47.62 23.63
N ALA A 798 -11.64 -46.67 23.92
CA ALA A 798 -11.43 -45.69 24.97
C ALA A 798 -11.48 -46.31 26.37
N ASN A 799 -12.38 -47.27 26.63
CA ASN A 799 -12.42 -48.01 27.89
C ASN A 799 -11.12 -48.80 28.12
N GLU A 800 -10.58 -49.45 27.08
CA GLU A 800 -9.28 -50.15 27.19
C GLU A 800 -8.15 -49.22 27.64
N VAL A 801 -8.10 -47.98 27.13
CA VAL A 801 -7.12 -46.96 27.56
C VAL A 801 -7.39 -46.49 28.99
N VAL A 802 -8.65 -46.28 29.37
CA VAL A 802 -9.02 -45.85 30.72
C VAL A 802 -8.71 -46.93 31.76
N ASP A 803 -8.97 -48.19 31.42
CA ASP A 803 -8.77 -49.35 32.29
C ASP A 803 -7.28 -49.73 32.44
N SER A 804 -6.42 -49.30 31.49
CA SER A 804 -4.97 -49.53 31.57
C SER A 804 -4.26 -48.54 32.50
N ILE A 805 -4.94 -47.49 32.99
CA ILE A 805 -4.34 -46.40 33.77
C ILE A 805 -4.83 -46.49 35.24
N ASP A 806 -3.89 -46.57 36.18
CA ASP A 806 -4.19 -46.43 37.61
C ASP A 806 -4.44 -44.94 37.95
N ARG A 807 -5.71 -44.61 38.14
CA ARG A 807 -6.18 -43.25 38.42
C ARG A 807 -5.78 -42.75 39.81
N GLU A 808 -5.67 -43.63 40.80
CA GLU A 808 -5.29 -43.20 42.15
C GLU A 808 -3.80 -42.90 42.24
N GLU A 809 -2.98 -43.69 41.56
CA GLU A 809 -1.53 -43.46 41.45
C GLU A 809 -1.23 -42.19 40.66
N LEU A 810 -1.88 -42.00 39.50
CA LEU A 810 -1.71 -40.83 38.64
C LEU A 810 -2.08 -39.52 39.38
N ALA A 811 -3.20 -39.52 40.12
CA ALA A 811 -3.64 -38.34 40.88
C ALA A 811 -2.69 -38.00 42.04
N LYS A 812 -2.16 -39.01 42.75
CA LYS A 812 -1.19 -38.82 43.84
C LYS A 812 0.11 -38.18 43.33
N ILE A 813 0.64 -38.65 42.21
CA ILE A 813 1.93 -38.19 41.67
C ILE A 813 1.84 -36.77 41.09
N ILE A 814 0.76 -36.46 40.36
CA ILE A 814 0.56 -35.12 39.78
C ILE A 814 0.32 -34.03 40.86
N SER A 815 -0.15 -34.42 42.04
CA SER A 815 -0.42 -33.50 43.16
C SER A 815 0.84 -33.11 43.95
N VAL A 816 1.98 -33.80 43.75
CA VAL A 816 3.24 -33.53 44.45
C VAL A 816 4.05 -32.50 43.66
N LYS A 817 4.44 -31.39 44.30
CA LYS A 817 5.41 -30.45 43.72
C LYS A 817 6.80 -31.09 43.74
N THR A 818 7.30 -31.48 42.57
CA THR A 818 8.69 -31.93 42.38
C THR A 818 9.66 -30.76 42.29
N ASP A 819 10.89 -30.99 42.73
CA ASP A 819 12.02 -30.04 42.70
C ASP A 819 12.61 -30.00 41.27
N PRO A 820 12.70 -28.83 40.61
CA PRO A 820 13.18 -28.71 39.22
C PRO A 820 14.66 -29.03 38.98
N GLU A 821 15.44 -29.39 40.01
CA GLU A 821 16.84 -29.82 39.86
C GLU A 821 17.05 -31.35 39.80
N ASP A 822 15.98 -32.15 39.88
CA ASP A 822 16.04 -33.62 39.74
C ASP A 822 15.56 -34.10 38.36
N ASP A 823 16.53 -34.36 37.47
CA ASP A 823 16.32 -34.84 36.09
C ASP A 823 15.50 -36.15 36.00
N GLU A 824 15.56 -37.03 37.01
CA GLU A 824 14.76 -38.26 37.00
C GLU A 824 13.31 -37.99 37.43
N ALA A 825 13.10 -37.12 38.41
CA ALA A 825 11.77 -36.68 38.83
C ALA A 825 11.05 -35.89 37.72
N GLU A 826 11.77 -35.08 36.94
CA GLU A 826 11.22 -34.35 35.79
C GLU A 826 10.80 -35.31 34.67
N LYS A 827 11.62 -36.31 34.32
CA LYS A 827 11.25 -37.35 33.34
C LYS A 827 10.05 -38.20 33.77
N ILE A 828 9.92 -38.49 35.07
CA ILE A 828 8.75 -39.20 35.61
C ILE A 828 7.51 -38.31 35.50
N LYS A 829 7.63 -37.02 35.82
CA LYS A 829 6.54 -36.05 35.67
C LYS A 829 6.07 -35.91 34.22
N GLU A 830 6.98 -35.76 33.24
CA GLU A 830 6.64 -35.70 31.81
C GLU A 830 5.89 -36.96 31.33
N LYS A 831 6.36 -38.15 31.76
CA LYS A 831 5.67 -39.42 31.45
C LYS A 831 4.27 -39.48 32.05
N MET A 832 4.09 -39.00 33.28
CA MET A 832 2.79 -38.99 33.95
C MET A 832 1.85 -37.93 33.37
N GLU A 833 2.35 -36.77 32.95
CA GLU A 833 1.59 -35.76 32.19
C GLU A 833 1.13 -36.32 30.84
N THR A 834 2.02 -37.04 30.14
CA THR A 834 1.66 -37.75 28.90
C THR A 834 0.57 -38.80 29.14
N THR A 835 0.64 -39.53 30.25
CA THR A 835 -0.36 -40.53 30.64
C THR A 835 -1.71 -39.89 31.01
N ARG A 836 -1.69 -38.75 31.71
CA ARG A 836 -2.88 -37.91 31.97
C ARG A 836 -3.51 -37.43 30.68
N ASP A 837 -2.72 -36.97 29.72
CA ASP A 837 -3.23 -36.46 28.45
C ASP A 837 -3.86 -37.57 27.60
N GLN A 838 -3.28 -38.78 27.63
CA GLN A 838 -3.88 -39.99 27.04
C GLN A 838 -5.20 -40.38 27.71
N LEU A 839 -5.27 -40.34 29.05
CA LEU A 839 -6.49 -40.57 29.82
C LEU A 839 -7.60 -39.55 29.46
N ALA A 840 -7.24 -38.27 29.45
CA ALA A 840 -8.16 -37.18 29.13
C ALA A 840 -8.67 -37.27 27.69
N GLU A 841 -7.81 -37.62 26.74
CA GLU A 841 -8.20 -37.87 25.34
C GLU A 841 -9.19 -39.03 25.24
N ALA A 842 -8.91 -40.16 25.90
CA ALA A 842 -9.80 -41.32 25.89
C ALA A 842 -11.19 -40.99 26.47
N LEU A 843 -11.24 -40.34 27.64
CA LEU A 843 -12.49 -39.88 28.26
C LEU A 843 -13.24 -38.87 27.37
N TYR A 844 -12.53 -37.95 26.72
CA TYR A 844 -13.13 -37.00 25.80
C TYR A 844 -13.78 -37.68 24.59
N GLN A 845 -13.06 -38.58 23.92
CA GLN A 845 -13.55 -39.31 22.75
C GLN A 845 -14.72 -40.23 23.11
N LYS A 846 -14.67 -40.88 24.27
CA LYS A 846 -15.79 -41.66 24.83
C LYS A 846 -17.03 -40.78 25.05
N GLY A 847 -16.86 -39.58 25.60
CA GLY A 847 -17.96 -38.63 25.79
C GLY A 847 -18.61 -38.19 24.47
N LEU A 848 -17.80 -37.89 23.45
CA LEU A 848 -18.30 -37.53 22.12
C LEU A 848 -19.07 -38.69 21.46
N ALA A 849 -18.56 -39.92 21.59
CA ALA A 849 -19.20 -41.12 21.05
C ALA A 849 -20.56 -41.40 21.72
N LEU A 850 -20.63 -41.29 23.05
CA LEU A 850 -21.88 -41.43 23.81
C LEU A 850 -22.95 -40.41 23.37
N ALA A 851 -22.57 -39.14 23.23
CA ALA A 851 -23.49 -38.10 22.77
C ALA A 851 -24.03 -38.36 21.34
N LYS A 852 -23.18 -38.84 20.42
CA LYS A 852 -23.59 -39.17 19.04
C LYS A 852 -24.55 -40.35 18.98
N ILE A 853 -24.33 -41.39 19.78
CA ILE A 853 -25.22 -42.56 19.85
C ILE A 853 -26.60 -42.14 20.36
N GLU A 854 -26.66 -41.33 21.41
CA GLU A 854 -27.92 -40.83 21.99
C GLU A 854 -28.72 -39.99 20.98
N THR A 855 -28.04 -39.05 20.29
CA THR A 855 -28.66 -38.21 19.25
C THR A 855 -29.19 -39.05 18.08
N SER A 856 -28.46 -40.09 17.69
CA SER A 856 -28.86 -41.00 16.60
C SER A 856 -30.06 -41.88 16.99
N LYS A 857 -30.13 -42.33 18.25
CA LYS A 857 -31.26 -43.08 18.80
C LYS A 857 -32.52 -42.22 18.90
N GLN A 858 -32.41 -40.95 19.31
CA GLN A 858 -33.53 -40.00 19.33
C GLN A 858 -34.07 -39.68 17.92
N ALA A 859 -33.19 -39.48 16.93
CA ALA A 859 -33.60 -39.23 15.55
C ALA A 859 -34.32 -40.44 14.88
N HIS A 860 -34.04 -41.67 15.36
CA HIS A 860 -34.74 -42.89 14.93
C HIS A 860 -36.15 -43.01 15.54
N LEU A 861 -36.36 -42.47 16.74
CA LEU A 861 -37.65 -42.49 17.45
C LEU A 861 -38.66 -41.47 16.88
N GLU A 862 -38.20 -40.36 16.29
CA GLU A 862 -39.07 -39.33 15.70
C GLU A 862 -39.58 -39.64 14.28
N LYS A 863 -39.09 -40.70 13.62
CA LYS A 863 -39.41 -41.03 12.22
C LYS A 863 -40.51 -42.09 12.01
N LEU A 864 -41.23 -42.52 13.04
CA LEU A 864 -42.41 -43.40 12.86
C LEU A 864 -43.65 -42.58 12.45
N PRO A 865 -44.39 -42.95 11.38
CA PRO A 865 -45.60 -42.26 10.98
C PRO A 865 -46.80 -42.73 11.82
N ASN A 866 -47.45 -41.82 12.56
CA ASN A 866 -48.76 -42.08 13.16
C ASN A 866 -49.86 -41.84 12.12
N SER A 867 -50.55 -42.92 11.72
CA SER A 867 -51.80 -42.88 10.97
C SER A 867 -53.01 -42.88 11.92
N THR A 868 -54.07 -42.19 11.46
CA THR A 868 -55.50 -42.19 11.84
C THR A 868 -55.97 -41.39 13.09
N GLU A 869 -56.63 -40.25 12.76
CA GLU A 869 -57.88 -39.62 13.27
C GLU A 869 -58.62 -40.36 14.42
N GLU A 870 -59.27 -39.74 15.43
CA GLU A 870 -60.10 -38.53 15.45
C GLU A 870 -60.41 -38.10 16.92
N GLU A 871 -60.89 -36.88 17.07
CA GLU A 871 -61.68 -36.27 18.17
C GLU A 871 -61.06 -35.81 19.51
N SER A 872 -61.43 -34.56 19.80
CA SER A 872 -61.04 -33.68 20.90
C SER A 872 -62.06 -33.69 22.05
N THR A 873 -61.59 -33.76 23.30
CA THR A 873 -62.10 -32.94 24.43
C THR A 873 -61.12 -32.90 25.62
N LYS A 874 -60.84 -31.66 26.06
CA LYS A 874 -60.33 -31.12 27.35
C LYS A 874 -60.61 -32.00 28.58
N ASP A 875 -59.86 -32.06 29.69
CA ASP A 875 -58.77 -31.32 30.38
C ASP A 875 -58.36 -32.29 31.57
N PRO A 876 -57.57 -31.93 32.60
CA PRO A 876 -56.15 -31.54 32.67
C PRO A 876 -55.41 -32.37 33.75
N ASP A 877 -54.42 -33.21 33.42
CA ASP A 877 -53.43 -33.60 34.43
C ASP A 877 -52.11 -34.09 33.81
N GLY A 878 -51.04 -33.89 34.57
CA GLY A 878 -49.67 -33.83 34.11
C GLY A 878 -49.14 -35.03 33.32
N THR A 879 -48.39 -34.71 32.26
CA THR A 879 -47.17 -35.44 31.92
C THR A 879 -46.30 -34.53 31.05
N THR A 880 -45.43 -33.77 31.71
CA THR A 880 -44.28 -33.12 31.07
C THR A 880 -43.48 -34.18 30.32
N LYS A 881 -43.25 -33.97 29.02
CA LYS A 881 -42.20 -34.69 28.28
C LYS A 881 -40.89 -34.52 29.05
N ASP A 882 -40.38 -35.61 29.61
CA ASP A 882 -39.20 -35.62 30.47
C ASP A 882 -37.98 -35.09 29.71
N VAL A 883 -37.55 -33.88 30.09
CA VAL A 883 -36.18 -33.43 29.87
C VAL A 883 -35.28 -34.32 30.75
N PRO A 884 -34.19 -34.92 30.24
CA PRO A 884 -33.29 -35.72 31.06
C PRO A 884 -32.81 -34.86 32.23
N LYS A 885 -33.11 -35.26 33.47
CA LYS A 885 -32.58 -34.60 34.65
C LYS A 885 -31.06 -34.80 34.67
N CYS A 886 -30.31 -33.71 34.70
CA CYS A 886 -28.85 -33.60 34.67
C CYS A 886 -28.13 -34.30 35.88
N ASP A 887 -28.85 -35.07 36.71
CA ASP A 887 -28.40 -35.72 37.95
C ASP A 887 -28.90 -37.19 38.08
N ASP A 888 -29.25 -37.86 36.99
CA ASP A 888 -29.59 -39.29 37.02
C ASP A 888 -28.32 -40.14 37.20
N PRO A 889 -28.18 -40.95 38.28
CA PRO A 889 -27.02 -41.82 38.49
C PRO A 889 -26.82 -42.88 37.39
N ALA A 890 -27.78 -43.09 36.49
CA ALA A 890 -27.67 -43.99 35.34
C ALA A 890 -27.12 -43.35 34.05
N ASP A 891 -26.87 -42.02 33.99
CA ASP A 891 -26.36 -41.37 32.78
C ASP A 891 -24.84 -41.61 32.60
N LEU A 892 -24.49 -42.54 31.71
CA LEU A 892 -23.12 -42.89 31.34
C LEU A 892 -22.32 -41.69 30.80
N PHE A 893 -22.96 -40.71 30.17
CA PHE A 893 -22.29 -39.51 29.69
C PHE A 893 -21.89 -38.60 30.86
N GLU A 894 -22.79 -38.38 31.82
CA GLU A 894 -22.53 -37.50 32.97
C GLU A 894 -21.47 -38.11 33.90
N GLN A 895 -21.45 -39.44 34.06
CA GLN A 895 -20.37 -40.14 34.77
C GLN A 895 -19.01 -39.93 34.10
N ASN A 896 -18.94 -40.10 32.78
CA ASN A 896 -17.71 -39.90 32.00
C ASN A 896 -17.25 -38.43 32.03
N PHE A 897 -18.18 -37.47 31.95
CA PHE A 897 -17.87 -36.04 32.03
C PHE A 897 -17.36 -35.62 33.41
N LYS A 898 -17.99 -36.10 34.49
CA LYS A 898 -17.53 -35.88 35.88
C LYS A 898 -16.13 -36.43 36.09
N GLU A 899 -15.80 -37.55 35.46
CA GLU A 899 -14.45 -38.11 35.50
C GLU A 899 -13.46 -37.25 34.72
N LEU A 900 -13.76 -36.84 33.49
CA LEU A 900 -12.89 -35.97 32.69
C LEU A 900 -12.55 -34.65 33.41
N ARG A 901 -13.54 -34.04 34.06
CA ARG A 901 -13.38 -32.77 34.79
C ARG A 901 -12.36 -32.82 35.93
N LYS A 902 -12.05 -34.01 36.46
CA LYS A 902 -11.02 -34.16 37.50
C LYS A 902 -9.59 -33.98 36.96
N TRP A 903 -9.40 -34.19 35.67
CA TRP A 903 -8.07 -34.29 35.05
C TRP A 903 -7.69 -33.08 34.20
N VAL A 904 -8.68 -32.39 33.64
CA VAL A 904 -8.46 -31.28 32.69
C VAL A 904 -9.44 -30.15 32.91
N ASP A 905 -9.05 -28.96 32.47
CA ASP A 905 -9.98 -27.85 32.31
C ASP A 905 -10.91 -28.12 31.11
N VAL A 906 -12.18 -28.39 31.41
CA VAL A 906 -13.22 -28.68 30.42
C VAL A 906 -13.65 -27.45 29.63
N GLU A 907 -13.28 -26.24 30.06
CA GLU A 907 -13.50 -24.99 29.32
C GLU A 907 -12.41 -24.73 28.27
N SER A 908 -11.30 -25.48 28.30
CA SER A 908 -10.22 -25.35 27.32
C SER A 908 -10.68 -25.71 25.90
N TYR A 909 -9.99 -25.14 24.89
CA TYR A 909 -10.29 -25.36 23.48
C TYR A 909 -10.43 -26.82 23.06
N LYS A 910 -9.57 -27.69 23.62
CA LYS A 910 -9.52 -29.11 23.29
C LYS A 910 -10.77 -29.87 23.74
N PHE A 911 -11.32 -29.54 24.91
CA PHE A 911 -12.39 -30.31 25.55
C PHE A 911 -13.75 -29.59 25.56
N GLY A 912 -13.78 -28.28 25.29
CA GLY A 912 -14.99 -27.46 25.43
C GLY A 912 -16.14 -27.88 24.53
N LEU A 913 -15.91 -28.57 23.42
CA LEU A 913 -17.01 -29.10 22.58
C LEU A 913 -17.89 -30.09 23.37
N LEU A 914 -17.29 -30.91 24.26
CA LEU A 914 -18.03 -31.83 25.10
C LEU A 914 -18.87 -31.09 26.16
N LEU A 915 -18.34 -29.98 26.69
CA LEU A 915 -19.08 -29.08 27.58
C LEU A 915 -20.27 -28.42 26.85
N VAL A 916 -20.09 -27.96 25.60
CA VAL A 916 -21.20 -27.42 24.78
C VAL A 916 -22.31 -28.46 24.60
N LEU A 917 -21.95 -29.71 24.30
CA LEU A 917 -22.92 -30.80 24.16
C LEU A 917 -23.64 -31.10 25.48
N ARG A 918 -22.94 -31.12 26.61
CA ARG A 918 -23.53 -31.30 27.94
C ARG A 918 -24.54 -30.20 28.27
N GLU A 919 -24.16 -28.94 28.06
CA GLU A 919 -25.04 -27.79 28.36
C GLU A 919 -26.27 -27.78 27.44
N ARG A 920 -26.12 -28.21 26.19
CA ARG A 920 -27.25 -28.44 25.26
C ARG A 920 -28.15 -29.58 25.76
N ARG A 921 -27.59 -30.72 26.20
CA ARG A 921 -28.35 -31.85 26.80
C ARG A 921 -29.17 -31.42 28.01
N CYS A 922 -28.63 -30.56 28.86
CA CYS A 922 -29.32 -30.07 30.04
C CYS A 922 -30.22 -28.83 29.78
N GLY A 923 -30.51 -28.50 28.51
CA GLY A 923 -31.41 -27.40 28.12
C GLY A 923 -30.87 -25.99 28.36
N ARG A 924 -29.61 -25.84 28.77
CA ARG A 924 -28.96 -24.56 29.07
C ARG A 924 -28.32 -23.97 27.82
N LEU A 925 -29.13 -23.74 26.80
CA LEU A 925 -28.69 -23.33 25.45
C LEU A 925 -27.87 -22.02 25.44
N GLY A 926 -28.19 -21.06 26.32
CA GLY A 926 -27.42 -19.82 26.46
C GLY A 926 -26.00 -20.05 26.97
N THR A 927 -25.82 -20.95 27.93
CA THR A 927 -24.50 -21.36 28.44
C THR A 927 -23.72 -22.13 27.37
N ALA A 928 -24.39 -23.06 26.67
CA ALA A 928 -23.80 -23.78 25.54
C ALA A 928 -23.29 -22.82 24.45
N LEU A 929 -24.09 -21.79 24.12
CA LEU A 929 -23.71 -20.76 23.15
C LEU A 929 -22.55 -19.88 23.66
N LYS A 930 -22.51 -19.56 24.95
CA LYS A 930 -21.40 -18.81 25.56
C LYS A 930 -20.08 -19.58 25.43
N VAL A 931 -20.06 -20.84 25.90
CA VAL A 931 -18.88 -21.72 25.80
C VAL A 931 -18.45 -21.87 24.34
N LEU A 932 -19.40 -22.07 23.43
CA LEU A 932 -19.09 -22.18 22.00
C LEU A 932 -18.52 -20.88 21.41
N ASN A 933 -18.99 -19.71 21.83
CA ASN A 933 -18.41 -18.43 21.41
C ASN A 933 -16.99 -18.27 21.96
N ASP A 934 -16.73 -18.66 23.20
CA ASP A 934 -15.39 -18.60 23.79
C ASP A 934 -14.43 -19.52 23.01
N LEU A 935 -14.88 -20.73 22.62
CA LEU A 935 -14.13 -21.63 21.73
C LEU A 935 -13.87 -21.06 20.33
N ILE A 936 -14.82 -20.31 19.79
CA ILE A 936 -14.69 -19.65 18.47
C ILE A 936 -13.77 -18.42 18.56
N GLN A 937 -13.74 -17.74 19.71
CA GLN A 937 -12.91 -16.57 19.96
C GLN A 937 -11.48 -16.92 20.35
N ASP A 938 -11.21 -18.19 20.68
CA ASP A 938 -9.84 -18.66 20.89
C ASP A 938 -9.01 -18.51 19.61
N GLU A 939 -8.09 -17.54 19.61
CA GLU A 939 -7.22 -17.22 18.48
C GLU A 939 -6.14 -18.30 18.22
N SER A 940 -6.06 -19.35 19.05
CA SER A 940 -5.06 -20.41 18.90
C SER A 940 -5.23 -21.26 17.64
N GLU A 941 -6.42 -21.31 17.04
CA GLU A 941 -6.71 -22.13 15.88
C GLU A 941 -7.54 -21.43 14.78
N PRO A 942 -7.40 -21.84 13.51
CA PRO A 942 -8.18 -21.28 12.42
C PRO A 942 -9.68 -21.56 12.60
N PRO A 943 -10.56 -20.67 12.11
CA PRO A 943 -12.00 -20.88 12.15
C PRO A 943 -12.38 -22.25 11.62
N LYS A 944 -13.20 -23.00 12.36
CA LYS A 944 -13.68 -24.34 11.95
C LYS A 944 -15.14 -24.29 11.56
N TRP A 945 -15.46 -24.76 10.34
CA TRP A 945 -16.84 -24.81 9.82
C TRP A 945 -17.81 -25.44 10.83
N LYS A 946 -17.43 -26.60 11.40
CA LYS A 946 -18.25 -27.37 12.34
C LYS A 946 -18.68 -26.57 13.58
N LEU A 947 -17.84 -25.67 14.10
CA LEU A 947 -18.17 -24.86 15.28
C LEU A 947 -19.21 -23.80 14.95
N TYR A 948 -19.10 -23.14 13.80
CA TYR A 948 -20.09 -22.16 13.36
C TYR A 948 -21.41 -22.81 12.93
N ASP A 949 -21.36 -24.01 12.36
CA ASP A 949 -22.56 -24.79 12.05
C ASP A 949 -23.33 -25.18 13.33
N LEU A 950 -22.60 -25.64 14.36
CA LEU A 950 -23.16 -25.87 15.68
C LEU A 950 -23.72 -24.59 16.32
N LYS A 951 -23.06 -23.44 16.13
CA LYS A 951 -23.55 -22.13 16.59
C LYS A 951 -24.88 -21.78 15.94
N ILE A 952 -25.02 -22.01 14.63
CA ILE A 952 -26.27 -21.77 13.90
C ILE A 952 -27.38 -22.68 14.44
N SER A 953 -27.10 -23.97 14.65
CA SER A 953 -28.06 -24.91 15.27
C SER A 953 -28.55 -24.41 16.63
N LEU A 954 -27.63 -24.03 17.53
CA LEU A 954 -27.99 -23.51 18.85
C LEU A 954 -28.81 -22.21 18.76
N LEU A 955 -28.45 -21.30 17.84
CA LEU A 955 -29.21 -20.06 17.63
C LEU A 955 -30.63 -20.32 17.11
N ASP A 956 -30.81 -21.32 16.25
CA ASP A 956 -32.12 -21.74 15.77
C ASP A 956 -32.95 -22.35 16.91
N GLU A 957 -32.36 -23.19 17.77
CA GLU A 957 -33.00 -23.77 18.95
C GLU A 957 -33.42 -22.71 19.99
N ILE A 958 -32.63 -21.64 20.13
CA ILE A 958 -32.95 -20.48 20.98
C ILE A 958 -34.01 -19.57 20.30
N ALA A 959 -34.38 -19.83 19.04
CA ALA A 959 -35.26 -19.01 18.20
C ALA A 959 -34.72 -17.61 17.87
N TRP A 960 -33.39 -17.41 17.90
CA TRP A 960 -32.72 -16.18 17.48
C TRP A 960 -32.48 -16.16 15.96
N THR A 961 -33.57 -16.27 15.19
CA THR A 961 -33.56 -16.47 13.73
C THR A 961 -32.84 -15.38 12.94
N HIS A 962 -32.89 -14.13 13.41
CA HIS A 962 -32.19 -13.01 12.80
C HIS A 962 -30.65 -13.16 12.91
N ILE A 963 -30.15 -13.64 14.06
CA ILE A 963 -28.72 -13.90 14.29
C ILE A 963 -28.29 -15.16 13.54
N ALA A 964 -29.09 -16.22 13.55
CA ALA A 964 -28.81 -17.44 12.77
C ALA A 964 -28.71 -17.12 11.27
N SER A 965 -29.63 -16.29 10.74
CA SER A 965 -29.59 -15.84 9.35
C SER A 965 -28.35 -15.00 9.04
N TYR A 966 -27.92 -14.15 9.96
CA TYR A 966 -26.67 -13.40 9.85
C TYR A 966 -25.46 -14.34 9.80
N GLU A 967 -25.37 -15.31 10.71
CA GLU A 967 -24.26 -16.26 10.76
C GLU A 967 -24.21 -17.15 9.51
N ARG A 968 -25.36 -17.61 8.98
CA ARG A 968 -25.43 -18.33 7.71
C ARG A 968 -24.87 -17.52 6.54
N ARG A 969 -25.14 -16.20 6.49
CA ARG A 969 -24.55 -15.33 5.45
C ARG A 969 -23.03 -15.21 5.63
N TRP A 970 -22.57 -15.09 6.87
CA TRP A 970 -21.15 -15.00 7.18
C TRP A 970 -20.37 -16.29 6.95
N MET A 971 -21.03 -17.45 6.98
CA MET A 971 -20.41 -18.72 6.60
C MET A 971 -19.82 -18.67 5.19
N HIS A 972 -20.50 -18.03 4.23
CA HIS A 972 -19.97 -17.86 2.87
C HIS A 972 -18.73 -16.96 2.81
N VAL A 973 -18.58 -16.03 3.75
CA VAL A 973 -17.43 -15.11 3.82
C VAL A 973 -16.27 -15.75 4.59
N ARG A 974 -16.55 -16.51 5.65
CA ARG A 974 -15.54 -17.19 6.47
C ARG A 974 -14.98 -18.43 5.80
N PHE A 975 -15.79 -19.12 5.00
CA PHE A 975 -15.45 -20.38 4.34
C PHE A 975 -15.82 -20.33 2.86
N PRO A 976 -15.20 -19.46 2.06
CA PRO A 976 -15.46 -19.39 0.64
C PRO A 976 -14.95 -20.66 -0.07
N ALA A 977 -15.72 -21.17 -1.04
CA ALA A 977 -15.37 -22.38 -1.78
C ALA A 977 -14.04 -22.22 -2.56
N CYS A 978 -13.83 -21.04 -3.13
CA CYS A 978 -12.64 -20.65 -3.87
C CYS A 978 -12.16 -19.26 -3.45
N LYS A 979 -10.88 -18.97 -3.73
CA LYS A 979 -10.34 -17.61 -3.59
C LYS A 979 -11.02 -16.68 -4.60
N PRO A 980 -11.13 -15.37 -4.32
CA PRO A 980 -11.62 -14.42 -5.31
C PRO A 980 -10.69 -14.38 -6.53
N LEU A 981 -11.26 -14.01 -7.68
CA LEU A 981 -10.51 -13.78 -8.91
C LEU A 981 -9.72 -12.47 -8.80
N PHE A 982 -8.60 -12.40 -9.54
CA PHE A 982 -7.85 -11.17 -9.79
C PHE A 982 -8.44 -10.35 -10.95
#